data_AF-A0A0A1UC97-F1
#
_entry.id   AF-A0A0A1UC97-F1
#
_cell.length_a   1.000
_cell.length_b   1.000
_cell.length_c   1.000
_cell.angle_alpha   90.00
_cell.angle_beta   90.00
_cell.angle_gamma   90.00
#
_symmetry.space_group_name_H-M   'P 1'
#
loop_
_entity.id
_entity.type
_entity.pdbx_description
1 polymer ?
#
loop_
_entity_poly.entity_id
_entity_poly.type
_entity_poly.pdbx_seq_one_letter_code
_entity_poly.pdbx_strand_id
1 'polypeptide(L)'
;MFAIVFLYLTLSTLGAEPCYSKDKDKKCIKDGTTTKCNAVVTLSAADAMPLCENAFKDNTYITSFVYEGTDKLDIGTNAFKGATKLSAFTTKNGIKTIGASAFEGAAALTKIDISGATEIPANTFKNCALLETLTGTEAVTSVQAAAFSGCVKLTSVNFYAPLTSLLDPLTDQKNLFFHGTVQPTTLPTKESPINPKLKVYVQDSYTSTTFGTLVVLKEHCSTLQCVDITPTTPVVPPVSGKMANELKCKECDVTTMSVDGNNYYCEIDMSECIKTHDNCRICLNNKCTKCGSTVPFLENDKCVSQCTDGYYKDTTNSVCEKCDTGCKACTEKGKCTSCPEGHLLLDDTKKCTTDANCPAGYYKDNTNCMKCSITDCGECTSKTVCTKCTKGNLIKGGSKCEANCPDKFYPVNNVCTDCDTTCKKCTEAGKCTECPDNTFLIEDTKKCTTNSECPSGYTKDTANKKCFRCDVSCKTCKDSNTCETCAENYLFVEYTKKCVKDKCPENYFPVDKTCKACMSGCKTCTKANDCSACITGKLFEEGTMKCVDNCELGFFKKNDTNCDKCSENCEKCSVLEICDKCVDGALMSEKKCVNMCPEGTFEKTGVCEKCKDKSEYKTPCTDKECEMCTASGAFATLIMFAVALFVMF
;
A
#
# COMPACT_ATOMS: atom_id res chain seq x y z
N MET A 1 54.52 -65.47 38.87
CA MET A 1 54.58 -65.53 40.35
C MET A 1 53.44 -64.66 40.85
N PHE A 2 52.53 -65.26 41.64
CA PHE A 2 51.18 -64.79 42.07
C PHE A 2 50.08 -64.90 41.00
N ALA A 3 49.51 -66.09 40.76
CA ALA A 3 48.33 -66.72 41.43
C ALA A 3 47.01 -66.28 40.77
N ILE A 4 46.44 -67.03 39.81
CA ILE A 4 45.53 -68.19 40.00
C ILE A 4 44.65 -68.02 41.25
N VAL A 5 43.42 -67.50 41.07
CA VAL A 5 42.11 -68.00 41.57
C VAL A 5 41.04 -67.01 41.04
N PHE A 6 40.43 -67.30 39.89
CA PHE A 6 39.13 -66.73 39.48
C PHE A 6 38.35 -67.82 38.76
N LEU A 7 38.06 -68.89 39.49
CA LEU A 7 37.06 -69.88 39.14
C LEU A 7 36.43 -70.34 40.47
N TYR A 8 35.11 -70.45 40.49
CA TYR A 8 34.23 -70.73 41.63
C TYR A 8 33.83 -69.55 42.52
N LEU A 9 32.72 -68.91 42.17
CA LEU A 9 31.54 -68.72 43.05
C LEU A 9 30.41 -67.98 42.32
N THR A 10 29.89 -68.55 41.23
CA THR A 10 28.45 -68.39 40.94
C THR A 10 27.73 -69.50 41.70
N LEU A 11 27.69 -69.41 43.02
CA LEU A 11 26.57 -70.02 43.73
C LEU A 11 25.37 -69.18 43.32
N SER A 12 24.57 -69.73 42.42
CA SER A 12 23.15 -69.45 42.34
C SER A 12 22.63 -69.28 43.76
N THR A 13 22.24 -68.07 44.12
CA THR A 13 21.27 -67.87 45.18
C THR A 13 20.07 -68.70 44.74
N LEU A 14 19.90 -69.91 45.29
CA LEU A 14 18.58 -70.49 45.41
C LEU A 14 17.81 -69.46 46.22
N GLY A 15 17.14 -68.54 45.54
CA GLY A 15 16.22 -67.63 46.16
C GLY A 15 15.25 -68.49 46.96
N ALA A 16 15.11 -68.20 48.25
CA ALA A 16 14.06 -68.80 49.04
C ALA A 16 12.76 -68.70 48.24
N GLU A 17 12.02 -69.82 48.12
CA GLU A 17 10.74 -69.78 47.41
C GLU A 17 9.89 -68.65 47.99
N PRO A 18 9.26 -67.83 47.14
CA PRO A 18 8.40 -66.77 47.62
C PRO A 18 7.30 -67.38 48.49
N CYS A 19 6.95 -66.72 49.60
CA CYS A 19 5.92 -67.22 50.50
C CYS A 19 4.52 -67.24 49.86
N TYR A 20 4.34 -66.55 48.73
CA TYR A 20 3.08 -66.43 47.99
C TYR A 20 3.04 -67.42 46.83
N SER A 21 1.83 -67.72 46.36
CA SER A 21 1.62 -68.63 45.23
C SER A 21 0.97 -67.94 44.04
N LYS A 22 1.34 -68.38 42.82
CA LYS A 22 0.72 -67.94 41.57
C LYS A 22 -0.50 -68.82 41.28
N ASP A 23 -1.67 -68.21 41.22
CA ASP A 23 -2.88 -68.85 40.71
C ASP A 23 -2.83 -68.85 39.17
N LYS A 24 -2.57 -70.02 38.56
CA LYS A 24 -2.40 -70.15 37.11
C LYS A 24 -3.70 -69.89 36.34
N ASP A 25 -4.84 -70.23 36.92
CA ASP A 25 -6.14 -70.13 36.27
C ASP A 25 -6.64 -68.69 36.28
N LYS A 26 -6.56 -68.04 37.45
CA LYS A 26 -6.97 -66.64 37.63
C LYS A 26 -5.87 -65.63 37.24
N LYS A 27 -4.66 -66.11 36.94
CA LYS A 27 -3.48 -65.29 36.60
C LYS A 27 -3.22 -64.20 37.64
N CYS A 28 -3.23 -64.56 38.92
CA CYS A 28 -3.03 -63.63 40.03
C CYS A 28 -2.21 -64.24 41.17
N ILE A 29 -1.79 -63.41 42.13
CA ILE A 29 -1.08 -63.82 43.35
C ILE A 29 -2.05 -64.03 44.49
N LYS A 30 -1.85 -65.12 45.24
CA LYS A 30 -2.53 -65.42 46.50
C LYS A 30 -1.51 -65.80 47.58
N ASP A 31 -1.97 -65.86 48.82
CA ASP A 31 -1.18 -66.26 49.98
C ASP A 31 -0.56 -67.65 49.79
N GLY A 32 0.41 -67.98 50.63
CA GLY A 32 1.02 -69.30 50.67
C GLY A 32 -0.02 -70.38 50.97
N THR A 33 -0.01 -71.46 50.19
CA THR A 33 -1.03 -72.52 50.27
C THR A 33 -0.83 -73.45 51.47
N THR A 34 0.41 -73.65 51.92
CA THR A 34 0.77 -74.51 53.05
C THR A 34 1.09 -73.72 54.31
N THR A 35 1.62 -72.51 54.17
CA THR A 35 1.94 -71.60 55.27
C THR A 35 1.65 -70.19 54.80
N LYS A 36 0.89 -69.44 55.60
CA LYS A 36 0.61 -68.03 55.31
C LYS A 36 1.93 -67.24 55.25
N CYS A 37 2.03 -66.34 54.29
CA CYS A 37 3.08 -65.34 54.23
C CYS A 37 3.19 -64.60 55.57
N ASN A 38 4.40 -64.28 55.98
CA ASN A 38 4.65 -63.58 57.23
C ASN A 38 5.64 -62.44 57.00
N ALA A 39 5.67 -61.48 57.92
CA ALA A 39 6.56 -60.33 57.86
C ALA A 39 6.45 -59.56 56.53
N VAL A 40 7.55 -59.39 55.80
CA VAL A 40 7.61 -58.60 54.57
C VAL A 40 7.38 -59.51 53.36
N VAL A 41 6.42 -59.14 52.52
CA VAL A 41 6.13 -59.78 51.24
C VAL A 41 6.55 -58.85 50.12
N THR A 42 7.49 -59.27 49.28
CA THR A 42 7.94 -58.49 48.10
C THR A 42 7.58 -59.24 46.83
N LEU A 43 6.72 -58.63 46.00
CA LEU A 43 6.44 -59.08 44.65
C LEU A 43 7.40 -58.37 43.69
N SER A 44 8.44 -59.10 43.26
CA SER A 44 9.48 -58.59 42.37
C SER A 44 8.91 -58.24 40.99
N ALA A 45 9.67 -57.49 40.19
CA ALA A 45 9.30 -57.21 38.81
C ALA A 45 9.07 -58.48 37.96
N ALA A 46 9.77 -59.58 38.28
CA ALA A 46 9.63 -60.86 37.56
C ALA A 46 8.35 -61.63 37.93
N ASP A 47 7.78 -61.36 39.10
CA ASP A 47 6.57 -62.01 39.62
C ASP A 47 5.33 -61.11 39.55
N ALA A 48 5.48 -59.93 38.95
CA ALA A 48 4.45 -58.90 38.88
C ALA A 48 3.16 -59.44 38.22
N MET A 49 2.12 -59.63 39.04
CA MET A 49 0.80 -60.08 38.64
C MET A 49 -0.26 -59.39 39.53
N PRO A 50 -1.53 -59.30 39.10
CA PRO A 50 -2.63 -58.84 39.96
C PRO A 50 -2.74 -59.65 41.25
N LEU A 51 -3.29 -59.05 42.31
CA LEU A 51 -3.67 -59.79 43.52
C LEU A 51 -5.05 -60.43 43.34
N CYS A 52 -5.16 -61.70 43.67
CA CYS A 52 -6.42 -62.43 43.60
C CYS A 52 -7.48 -61.85 44.54
N GLU A 53 -8.73 -62.16 44.25
CA GLU A 53 -9.78 -62.08 45.26
C GLU A 53 -9.39 -62.89 46.50
N ASN A 54 -9.50 -62.28 47.68
CA ASN A 54 -9.09 -62.85 48.97
C ASN A 54 -7.60 -63.22 49.07
N ALA A 55 -6.71 -62.64 48.24
CA ALA A 55 -5.29 -63.00 48.13
C ALA A 55 -4.61 -63.32 49.47
N PHE A 56 -4.56 -62.37 50.39
CA PHE A 56 -3.98 -62.43 51.74
C PHE A 56 -5.03 -62.21 52.83
N LYS A 57 -6.27 -62.64 52.57
CA LYS A 57 -7.38 -62.48 53.51
C LYS A 57 -7.09 -63.21 54.84
N ASP A 58 -7.40 -62.54 55.94
CA ASP A 58 -7.21 -62.96 57.33
C ASP A 58 -5.75 -63.35 57.62
N ASN A 59 -4.78 -62.84 56.86
CA ASN A 59 -3.36 -63.03 57.13
C ASN A 59 -2.88 -62.01 58.18
N THR A 60 -2.88 -62.43 59.43
CA THR A 60 -2.47 -61.62 60.59
C THR A 60 -0.97 -61.65 60.86
N TYR A 61 -0.16 -62.18 59.93
CA TYR A 61 1.30 -62.28 60.07
C TYR A 61 2.06 -61.34 59.14
N ILE A 62 1.48 -60.92 58.01
CA ILE A 62 2.09 -59.95 57.10
C ILE A 62 2.17 -58.60 57.81
N THR A 63 3.35 -58.00 57.80
CA THR A 63 3.63 -56.67 58.32
C THR A 63 3.86 -55.65 57.21
N SER A 64 4.37 -56.09 56.06
CA SER A 64 4.61 -55.20 54.91
C SER A 64 4.38 -55.91 53.58
N PHE A 65 3.83 -55.18 52.61
CA PHE A 65 3.70 -55.63 51.24
C PHE A 65 4.37 -54.61 50.29
N VAL A 66 5.26 -55.09 49.42
CA VAL A 66 6.00 -54.28 48.44
C VAL A 66 5.79 -54.84 47.04
N TYR A 67 5.36 -53.98 46.12
CA TYR A 67 5.18 -54.32 44.70
C TYR A 67 6.17 -53.55 43.82
N GLU A 68 7.04 -54.29 43.13
CA GLU A 68 8.10 -53.73 42.26
C GLU A 68 7.85 -53.94 40.76
N GLY A 69 6.62 -54.31 40.39
CA GLY A 69 6.23 -54.48 38.99
C GLY A 69 6.35 -53.21 38.17
N THR A 70 6.56 -53.36 36.86
CA THR A 70 6.67 -52.24 35.90
C THR A 70 5.33 -51.59 35.58
N ASP A 71 4.24 -52.34 35.73
CA ASP A 71 2.87 -51.87 35.51
C ASP A 71 2.22 -51.41 36.83
N LYS A 72 1.04 -50.80 36.75
CA LYS A 72 0.20 -50.50 37.92
C LYS A 72 -0.45 -51.77 38.49
N LEU A 73 -0.54 -51.88 39.82
CA LEU A 73 -1.08 -53.06 40.50
C LEU A 73 -2.62 -53.12 40.47
N ASP A 74 -3.19 -54.26 40.07
CA ASP A 74 -4.61 -54.58 40.24
C ASP A 74 -4.83 -55.36 41.56
N ILE A 75 -5.66 -54.85 42.48
CA ILE A 75 -5.89 -55.44 43.81
C ILE A 75 -7.29 -56.05 43.88
N GLY A 76 -7.39 -57.37 44.11
CA GLY A 76 -8.67 -58.07 44.21
C GLY A 76 -9.51 -57.70 45.43
N THR A 77 -10.82 -57.96 45.35
CA THR A 77 -11.77 -57.82 46.47
C THR A 77 -11.29 -58.63 47.68
N ASN A 78 -11.39 -58.05 48.88
CA ASN A 78 -10.91 -58.61 50.14
C ASN A 78 -9.41 -58.99 50.20
N ALA A 79 -8.55 -58.51 49.29
CA ALA A 79 -7.17 -59.00 49.17
C ALA A 79 -6.36 -58.98 50.48
N PHE A 80 -6.51 -57.97 51.33
CA PHE A 80 -5.89 -57.85 52.65
C PHE A 80 -6.92 -57.68 53.77
N LYS A 81 -8.17 -58.12 53.55
CA LYS A 81 -9.20 -58.04 54.57
C LYS A 81 -8.76 -58.84 55.80
N GLY A 82 -8.79 -58.23 56.98
CA GLY A 82 -8.37 -58.85 58.24
C GLY A 82 -6.85 -58.99 58.41
N ALA A 83 -6.02 -58.34 57.58
CA ALA A 83 -4.57 -58.34 57.73
C ALA A 83 -4.12 -57.40 58.87
N THR A 84 -4.43 -57.76 60.11
CA THR A 84 -4.36 -56.87 61.28
C THR A 84 -2.96 -56.34 61.63
N LYS A 85 -1.89 -56.97 61.13
CA LYS A 85 -0.50 -56.54 61.35
C LYS A 85 0.11 -55.80 60.16
N LEU A 86 -0.59 -55.69 59.03
CA LEU A 86 -0.08 -55.00 57.84
C LEU A 86 0.06 -53.50 58.15
N SER A 87 1.29 -53.04 58.35
CA SER A 87 1.59 -51.65 58.69
C SER A 87 2.09 -50.82 57.51
N ALA A 88 2.60 -51.47 56.45
CA ALA A 88 3.14 -50.81 55.27
C ALA A 88 2.71 -51.48 53.97
N PHE A 89 2.25 -50.68 53.01
CA PHE A 89 1.92 -51.11 51.65
C PHE A 89 2.57 -50.15 50.65
N THR A 90 3.40 -50.66 49.75
CA THR A 90 4.17 -49.81 48.82
C THR A 90 4.11 -50.38 47.40
N THR A 91 3.90 -49.51 46.42
CA THR A 91 3.90 -49.86 44.99
C THR A 91 4.84 -48.94 44.24
N LYS A 92 5.65 -49.49 43.32
CA LYS A 92 6.62 -48.71 42.54
C LYS A 92 5.96 -47.82 41.48
N ASN A 93 4.94 -48.35 40.79
CA ASN A 93 4.28 -47.68 39.66
C ASN A 93 2.82 -47.31 39.95
N GLY A 94 2.39 -47.40 41.21
CA GLY A 94 1.02 -47.09 41.62
C GLY A 94 0.04 -48.27 41.50
N ILE A 95 -1.23 -47.95 41.69
CA ILE A 95 -2.36 -48.87 41.70
C ILE A 95 -3.25 -48.57 40.50
N LYS A 96 -3.79 -49.60 39.86
CA LYS A 96 -4.73 -49.49 38.75
C LYS A 96 -6.16 -49.66 39.23
N THR A 97 -6.43 -50.73 39.96
CA THR A 97 -7.75 -51.01 40.53
C THR A 97 -7.63 -51.48 41.98
N ILE A 98 -8.64 -51.14 42.78
CA ILE A 98 -8.81 -51.62 44.15
C ILE A 98 -10.15 -52.36 44.19
N GLY A 99 -10.20 -53.52 44.83
CA GLY A 99 -11.43 -54.27 45.04
C GLY A 99 -12.17 -53.86 46.32
N ALA A 100 -13.47 -54.15 46.40
CA ALA A 100 -14.26 -53.89 47.60
C ALA A 100 -13.65 -54.57 48.84
N SER A 101 -13.70 -53.89 49.99
CA SER A 101 -13.12 -54.38 51.24
C SER A 101 -11.64 -54.78 51.18
N ALA A 102 -10.86 -54.32 50.19
CA ALA A 102 -9.49 -54.81 49.98
C ALA A 102 -8.59 -54.69 51.21
N PHE A 103 -8.73 -53.64 52.03
CA PHE A 103 -7.94 -53.42 53.25
C PHE A 103 -8.81 -53.41 54.51
N GLU A 104 -10.05 -53.91 54.46
CA GLU A 104 -10.96 -53.88 55.61
C GLU A 104 -10.33 -54.58 56.82
N GLY A 105 -10.19 -53.88 57.94
CA GLY A 105 -9.61 -54.43 59.17
C GLY A 105 -8.08 -54.55 59.17
N ALA A 106 -7.36 -53.92 58.22
CA ALA A 106 -5.91 -53.75 58.28
C ALA A 106 -5.53 -52.71 59.36
N ALA A 107 -5.80 -53.05 60.63
CA ALA A 107 -5.79 -52.11 61.75
C ALA A 107 -4.43 -51.48 62.06
N ALA A 108 -3.32 -52.09 61.60
CA ALA A 108 -1.96 -51.57 61.77
C ALA A 108 -1.50 -50.62 60.65
N LEU A 109 -2.26 -50.50 59.55
CA LEU A 109 -1.85 -49.71 58.39
C LEU A 109 -1.86 -48.23 58.74
N THR A 110 -0.70 -47.57 58.67
CA THR A 110 -0.55 -46.15 59.07
C THR A 110 -0.58 -45.19 57.89
N LYS A 111 -0.09 -45.62 56.73
CA LYS A 111 -0.08 -44.83 55.49
C LYS A 111 -0.34 -45.72 54.29
N ILE A 112 -1.04 -45.19 53.30
CA ILE A 112 -1.15 -45.80 51.97
C ILE A 112 -1.15 -44.74 50.87
N ASP A 113 -0.47 -45.06 49.78
CA ASP A 113 -0.50 -44.30 48.53
C ASP A 113 -1.32 -45.09 47.49
N ILE A 114 -2.37 -44.47 46.95
CA ILE A 114 -3.26 -45.07 45.95
C ILE A 114 -3.11 -44.49 44.55
N SER A 115 -1.95 -43.87 44.26
CA SER A 115 -1.65 -43.21 42.99
C SER A 115 -2.07 -44.03 41.78
N GLY A 116 -2.98 -43.48 40.97
CA GLY A 116 -3.49 -44.08 39.75
C GLY A 116 -4.82 -44.84 39.89
N ALA A 117 -5.30 -45.11 41.10
CA ALA A 117 -6.61 -45.73 41.30
C ALA A 117 -7.74 -44.74 40.97
N THR A 118 -8.73 -45.20 40.21
CA THR A 118 -9.85 -44.35 39.75
C THR A 118 -11.05 -44.36 40.68
N GLU A 119 -11.10 -45.28 41.63
CA GLU A 119 -12.22 -45.49 42.54
C GLU A 119 -11.71 -45.98 43.90
N ILE A 120 -12.37 -45.56 44.97
CA ILE A 120 -12.24 -46.14 46.31
C ILE A 120 -13.53 -46.93 46.61
N PRO A 121 -13.52 -48.25 46.44
CA PRO A 121 -14.70 -49.09 46.60
C PRO A 121 -15.27 -49.14 48.02
N ALA A 122 -16.45 -49.76 48.16
CA ALA A 122 -17.15 -49.85 49.43
C ALA A 122 -16.30 -50.61 50.46
N ASN A 123 -16.28 -50.11 51.69
CA ASN A 123 -15.57 -50.68 52.83
C ASN A 123 -14.03 -50.84 52.66
N THR A 124 -13.41 -50.22 51.64
CA THR A 124 -11.99 -50.46 51.29
C THR A 124 -11.04 -50.35 52.48
N PHE A 125 -11.13 -49.29 53.28
CA PHE A 125 -10.30 -49.06 54.47
C PHE A 125 -11.11 -49.16 55.77
N LYS A 126 -12.27 -49.81 55.74
CA LYS A 126 -13.12 -49.91 56.93
C LYS A 126 -12.35 -50.55 58.08
N ASN A 127 -12.40 -49.94 59.27
CA ASN A 127 -11.67 -50.34 60.48
C ASN A 127 -10.13 -50.31 60.37
N CYS A 128 -9.55 -49.54 59.44
CA CYS A 128 -8.13 -49.20 59.45
C CYS A 128 -7.84 -48.12 60.52
N ALA A 129 -7.96 -48.49 61.80
CA ALA A 129 -7.99 -47.56 62.92
C ALA A 129 -6.72 -46.70 63.10
N LEU A 130 -5.56 -47.16 62.61
CA LEU A 130 -4.29 -46.44 62.67
C LEU A 130 -3.91 -45.71 61.37
N LEU A 131 -4.76 -45.74 60.34
CA LEU A 131 -4.48 -45.04 59.09
C LEU A 131 -4.47 -43.53 59.34
N GLU A 132 -3.31 -42.90 59.22
CA GLU A 132 -3.11 -41.47 59.46
C GLU A 132 -3.02 -40.69 58.15
N THR A 133 -2.52 -41.32 57.09
CA THR A 133 -2.22 -40.66 55.81
C THR A 133 -2.69 -41.47 54.61
N LEU A 134 -3.47 -40.83 53.74
CA LEU A 134 -3.86 -41.31 52.42
C LEU A 134 -3.35 -40.33 51.36
N THR A 135 -2.53 -40.81 50.43
CA THR A 135 -1.99 -40.01 49.30
C THR A 135 -2.37 -40.63 47.95
N GLY A 136 -2.13 -39.91 46.84
CA GLY A 136 -2.31 -40.45 45.49
C GLY A 136 -3.76 -40.47 45.00
N THR A 137 -4.59 -39.54 45.44
CA THR A 137 -6.04 -39.49 45.15
C THR A 137 -6.39 -38.71 43.87
N GLU A 138 -5.41 -38.30 43.07
CA GLU A 138 -5.58 -37.37 41.93
C GLU A 138 -6.42 -37.96 40.80
N ALA A 139 -6.40 -39.29 40.65
CA ALA A 139 -7.17 -40.00 39.63
C ALA A 139 -8.56 -40.46 40.11
N VAL A 140 -8.89 -40.28 41.40
CA VAL A 140 -10.11 -40.82 42.01
C VAL A 140 -11.35 -40.07 41.50
N THR A 141 -12.26 -40.80 40.88
CA THR A 141 -13.55 -40.32 40.34
C THR A 141 -14.73 -40.64 41.25
N SER A 142 -14.64 -41.69 42.06
CA SER A 142 -15.69 -42.13 42.97
C SER A 142 -15.16 -42.65 44.31
N VAL A 143 -15.86 -42.32 45.39
CA VAL A 143 -15.65 -42.88 46.73
C VAL A 143 -16.95 -43.50 47.20
N GLN A 144 -16.95 -44.82 47.42
CA GLN A 144 -18.14 -45.59 47.73
C GLN A 144 -18.44 -45.63 49.24
N ALA A 145 -19.65 -46.09 49.59
CA ALA A 145 -20.13 -46.10 50.97
C ALA A 145 -19.20 -46.86 51.94
N ALA A 146 -18.99 -46.27 53.13
CA ALA A 146 -18.20 -46.81 54.22
C ALA A 146 -16.73 -47.13 53.90
N ALA A 147 -16.18 -46.58 52.81
CA ALA A 147 -14.76 -46.67 52.46
C ALA A 147 -13.82 -46.34 53.63
N PHE A 148 -14.14 -45.34 54.45
CA PHE A 148 -13.30 -44.85 55.57
C PHE A 148 -13.93 -45.05 56.95
N SER A 149 -15.02 -45.81 57.06
CA SER A 149 -15.69 -46.06 58.35
C SER A 149 -14.73 -46.71 59.35
N GLY A 150 -14.55 -46.12 60.53
CA GLY A 150 -13.63 -46.59 61.56
C GLY A 150 -12.16 -46.15 61.37
N CYS A 151 -11.86 -45.29 60.37
CA CYS A 151 -10.52 -44.70 60.17
C CYS A 151 -10.31 -43.48 61.09
N VAL A 152 -10.34 -43.69 62.41
CA VAL A 152 -10.35 -42.61 63.41
C VAL A 152 -9.09 -41.73 63.44
N LYS A 153 -7.97 -42.22 62.90
CA LYS A 153 -6.71 -41.48 62.79
C LYS A 153 -6.57 -40.70 61.48
N LEU A 154 -7.36 -41.05 60.45
CA LEU A 154 -7.39 -40.35 59.17
C LEU A 154 -8.28 -39.13 59.33
N THR A 155 -7.73 -38.09 59.93
CA THR A 155 -8.51 -36.88 60.29
C THR A 155 -8.83 -36.01 59.09
N SER A 156 -8.06 -36.12 58.00
CA SER A 156 -8.20 -35.28 56.81
C SER A 156 -8.07 -36.14 55.55
N VAL A 157 -8.85 -35.81 54.52
CA VAL A 157 -8.81 -36.46 53.19
C VAL A 157 -8.79 -35.41 52.09
N ASN A 158 -8.03 -35.67 51.03
CA ASN A 158 -7.92 -34.80 49.85
C ASN A 158 -8.52 -35.49 48.64
N PHE A 159 -9.36 -34.79 47.87
CA PHE A 159 -9.93 -35.30 46.62
C PHE A 159 -9.94 -34.24 45.53
N TYR A 160 -9.53 -34.64 44.34
CA TYR A 160 -9.34 -33.75 43.19
C TYR A 160 -10.49 -33.79 42.20
N ALA A 161 -10.55 -32.82 41.27
CA ALA A 161 -11.30 -33.02 40.03
C ALA A 161 -10.57 -34.11 39.22
N PRO A 162 -11.13 -35.33 39.14
CA PRO A 162 -12.45 -35.58 38.54
C PRO A 162 -13.52 -36.22 39.47
N LEU A 163 -13.48 -36.03 40.79
CA LEU A 163 -14.44 -36.67 41.71
C LEU A 163 -15.90 -36.30 41.37
N THR A 164 -16.67 -37.27 40.88
CA THR A 164 -18.09 -37.12 40.51
C THR A 164 -19.06 -37.73 41.52
N SER A 165 -18.59 -38.65 42.37
CA SER A 165 -19.40 -39.33 43.38
C SER A 165 -18.67 -39.48 44.71
N LEU A 166 -19.29 -39.00 45.80
CA LEU A 166 -18.86 -39.20 47.18
C LEU A 166 -20.01 -39.80 47.99
N LEU A 167 -19.98 -41.11 48.22
CA LEU A 167 -21.00 -41.84 48.99
C LEU A 167 -20.56 -42.17 50.41
N ASP A 168 -19.27 -42.08 50.73
CA ASP A 168 -18.82 -42.16 52.12
C ASP A 168 -19.26 -40.89 52.89
N PRO A 169 -19.95 -41.02 54.04
CA PRO A 169 -20.37 -39.87 54.84
C PRO A 169 -19.22 -39.11 55.50
N LEU A 170 -18.00 -39.65 55.49
CA LEU A 170 -16.81 -39.12 56.16
C LEU A 170 -17.03 -38.92 57.66
N THR A 171 -17.71 -39.90 58.29
CA THR A 171 -18.17 -39.84 59.69
C THR A 171 -17.04 -39.60 60.70
N ASP A 172 -15.86 -40.18 60.45
CA ASP A 172 -14.71 -40.12 61.36
C ASP A 172 -13.71 -38.99 61.00
N GLN A 173 -13.77 -38.47 59.77
CA GLN A 173 -12.91 -37.40 59.28
C GLN A 173 -13.36 -36.05 59.84
N LYS A 174 -12.41 -35.15 60.06
CA LYS A 174 -12.62 -33.76 60.51
C LYS A 174 -12.57 -32.76 59.37
N ASN A 175 -11.73 -33.03 58.37
CA ASN A 175 -11.47 -32.13 57.25
C ASN A 175 -11.61 -32.88 55.92
N LEU A 176 -12.22 -32.21 54.95
CA LEU A 176 -12.24 -32.58 53.54
C LEU A 176 -11.62 -31.44 52.74
N PHE A 177 -10.55 -31.73 52.00
CA PHE A 177 -9.99 -30.81 51.03
C PHE A 177 -10.44 -31.24 49.64
N PHE A 178 -11.20 -30.37 48.99
CA PHE A 178 -11.84 -30.65 47.71
C PHE A 178 -11.38 -29.67 46.64
N HIS A 179 -10.71 -30.19 45.61
CA HIS A 179 -10.06 -29.39 44.56
C HIS A 179 -10.90 -29.31 43.27
N GLY A 180 -12.19 -29.62 43.35
CA GLY A 180 -13.13 -29.44 42.24
C GLY A 180 -13.68 -28.01 42.19
N THR A 181 -14.19 -27.61 41.02
CA THR A 181 -14.87 -26.31 40.83
C THR A 181 -16.37 -26.36 41.16
N VAL A 182 -16.92 -27.58 41.20
CA VAL A 182 -18.33 -27.89 41.51
C VAL A 182 -18.36 -29.13 42.40
N GLN A 183 -19.35 -29.23 43.28
CA GLN A 183 -19.51 -30.44 44.11
C GLN A 183 -19.76 -31.69 43.24
N PRO A 184 -19.41 -32.89 43.75
CA PRO A 184 -19.81 -34.15 43.15
C PRO A 184 -21.32 -34.21 42.87
N THR A 185 -21.71 -34.83 41.76
CA THR A 185 -23.12 -35.00 41.38
C THR A 185 -23.89 -35.95 42.30
N THR A 186 -23.16 -36.83 43.01
CA THR A 186 -23.72 -37.76 43.97
C THR A 186 -23.04 -37.57 45.32
N LEU A 187 -23.86 -37.33 46.34
CA LEU A 187 -23.46 -37.17 47.74
C LEU A 187 -24.12 -38.26 48.60
N PRO A 188 -23.71 -38.45 49.87
CA PRO A 188 -24.29 -39.47 50.74
C PRO A 188 -25.80 -39.28 50.94
N THR A 189 -26.51 -40.39 51.19
CA THR A 189 -27.98 -40.40 51.25
C THR A 189 -28.53 -39.69 52.49
N LYS A 190 -29.83 -39.44 52.55
CA LYS A 190 -30.48 -38.83 53.73
C LYS A 190 -30.40 -39.72 54.96
N GLU A 191 -30.36 -41.05 54.79
CA GLU A 191 -30.22 -42.02 55.88
C GLU A 191 -28.81 -42.04 56.47
N SER A 192 -27.80 -41.63 55.69
CA SER A 192 -26.41 -41.52 56.12
C SER A 192 -25.78 -40.25 55.56
N PRO A 193 -26.19 -39.06 56.07
CA PRO A 193 -25.79 -37.79 55.50
C PRO A 193 -24.31 -37.54 55.77
N ILE A 194 -23.70 -36.70 54.93
CA ILE A 194 -22.34 -36.21 55.14
C ILE A 194 -22.17 -35.69 56.58
N ASN A 195 -21.01 -35.97 57.17
CA ASN A 195 -20.70 -35.60 58.55
C ASN A 195 -20.97 -34.09 58.77
N PRO A 196 -21.95 -33.73 59.63
CA PRO A 196 -22.34 -32.34 59.82
C PRO A 196 -21.26 -31.47 60.51
N LYS A 197 -20.21 -32.10 61.04
CA LYS A 197 -19.06 -31.42 61.69
C LYS A 197 -17.83 -31.33 60.77
N LEU A 198 -17.92 -31.84 59.55
CA LEU A 198 -16.82 -31.84 58.59
C LEU A 198 -16.53 -30.40 58.13
N LYS A 199 -15.27 -29.99 58.21
CA LYS A 199 -14.80 -28.76 57.57
C LYS A 199 -14.46 -29.06 56.13
N VAL A 200 -15.06 -28.31 55.20
CA VAL A 200 -14.83 -28.49 53.76
C VAL A 200 -14.02 -27.33 53.22
N TYR A 201 -12.78 -27.60 52.84
CA TYR A 201 -11.86 -26.66 52.24
C TYR A 201 -11.92 -26.77 50.72
N VAL A 202 -12.03 -25.63 50.02
CA VAL A 202 -12.14 -25.58 48.56
C VAL A 202 -11.29 -24.46 47.99
N GLN A 203 -10.97 -24.56 46.70
CA GLN A 203 -10.32 -23.49 45.94
C GLN A 203 -11.23 -22.27 45.73
N ASP A 204 -10.62 -21.13 45.42
CA ASP A 204 -11.33 -19.92 44.98
C ASP A 204 -12.25 -20.15 43.77
N SER A 205 -11.83 -21.06 42.89
CA SER A 205 -12.53 -21.50 41.69
C SER A 205 -13.84 -22.27 41.98
N TYR A 206 -14.04 -22.72 43.22
CA TYR A 206 -15.28 -23.39 43.62
C TYR A 206 -16.45 -22.43 43.60
N THR A 207 -17.49 -22.81 42.87
CA THR A 207 -18.56 -21.89 42.45
C THR A 207 -19.69 -21.73 43.47
N SER A 208 -19.88 -22.70 44.37
CA SER A 208 -20.91 -22.68 45.42
C SER A 208 -20.35 -22.15 46.75
N THR A 209 -21.23 -21.68 47.64
CA THR A 209 -20.88 -21.38 49.03
C THR A 209 -21.08 -22.58 49.96
N THR A 210 -21.61 -23.69 49.44
CA THR A 210 -21.85 -24.92 50.18
C THR A 210 -21.36 -26.18 49.46
N PHE A 211 -21.10 -27.22 50.23
CA PHE A 211 -20.86 -28.60 49.79
C PHE A 211 -21.90 -29.49 50.49
N GLY A 212 -22.93 -29.91 49.75
CA GLY A 212 -24.16 -30.41 50.37
C GLY A 212 -24.78 -29.33 51.28
N THR A 213 -24.93 -29.63 52.57
CA THR A 213 -25.45 -28.68 53.59
C THR A 213 -24.35 -27.92 54.34
N LEU A 214 -23.08 -28.22 54.09
CA LEU A 214 -21.93 -27.64 54.80
C LEU A 214 -21.48 -26.35 54.12
N VAL A 215 -21.16 -25.32 54.89
CA VAL A 215 -20.52 -24.10 54.37
C VAL A 215 -19.06 -24.41 54.06
N VAL A 216 -18.60 -24.01 52.88
CA VAL A 216 -17.20 -24.23 52.46
C VAL A 216 -16.29 -23.12 52.98
N LEU A 217 -15.03 -23.47 53.20
CA LEU A 217 -13.93 -22.59 53.58
C LEU A 217 -13.05 -22.40 52.34
N LYS A 218 -12.90 -21.16 51.89
CA LYS A 218 -12.02 -20.81 50.76
C LYS A 218 -10.65 -20.43 51.29
N GLU A 219 -9.63 -21.05 50.73
CA GLU A 219 -8.25 -20.94 51.16
C GLU A 219 -7.40 -20.26 50.09
N HIS A 220 -6.41 -19.48 50.52
CA HIS A 220 -5.49 -18.72 49.66
C HIS A 220 -4.02 -19.07 49.92
N CYS A 221 -3.73 -20.33 50.25
CA CYS A 221 -2.34 -20.76 50.31
C CYS A 221 -1.75 -20.78 48.90
N SER A 222 -0.47 -20.41 48.76
CA SER A 222 0.22 -20.58 47.48
C SER A 222 0.52 -22.06 47.21
N THR A 223 0.87 -22.40 45.98
CA THR A 223 1.34 -23.76 45.62
C THR A 223 2.61 -24.18 46.36
N LEU A 224 3.31 -23.25 47.02
CA LEU A 224 4.48 -23.54 47.86
C LEU A 224 4.12 -23.69 49.35
N GLN A 225 2.83 -23.68 49.65
CA GLN A 225 2.30 -23.78 50.99
C GLN A 225 1.20 -24.84 51.05
N CYS A 226 0.90 -25.29 52.26
CA CYS A 226 -0.23 -26.15 52.56
C CYS A 226 -1.00 -25.56 53.76
N VAL A 227 -2.26 -25.94 53.91
CA VAL A 227 -3.10 -25.60 55.05
C VAL A 227 -2.55 -26.23 56.33
N ASP A 228 -2.31 -25.42 57.35
CA ASP A 228 -1.91 -25.88 58.68
C ASP A 228 -3.14 -26.39 59.45
N ILE A 229 -3.30 -27.71 59.47
CA ILE A 229 -4.35 -28.40 60.23
C ILE A 229 -3.93 -28.75 61.67
N THR A 230 -2.75 -28.32 62.12
CA THR A 230 -2.31 -28.63 63.49
C THR A 230 -3.18 -27.89 64.52
N PRO A 231 -3.54 -28.54 65.64
CA PRO A 231 -4.42 -27.92 66.62
C PRO A 231 -3.68 -26.85 67.41
N THR A 232 -3.79 -25.58 67.00
CA THR A 232 -3.49 -24.46 67.90
C THR A 232 -4.73 -24.17 68.73
N THR A 233 -4.67 -24.45 70.04
CA THR A 233 -5.38 -23.87 71.22
C THR A 233 -6.73 -23.14 71.05
N PRO A 234 -7.62 -23.13 72.08
CA PRO A 234 -9.01 -22.67 71.96
C PRO A 234 -9.10 -21.23 71.45
N VAL A 235 -9.78 -21.07 70.32
CA VAL A 235 -10.05 -19.77 69.69
C VAL A 235 -11.13 -19.06 70.50
N VAL A 236 -10.80 -17.88 71.01
CA VAL A 236 -11.77 -16.93 71.59
C VAL A 236 -12.80 -16.58 70.49
N PRO A 237 -14.12 -16.66 70.75
CA PRO A 237 -15.12 -16.39 69.72
C PRO A 237 -15.01 -14.95 69.19
N PRO A 238 -15.11 -14.73 67.86
CA PRO A 238 -15.00 -13.39 67.29
C PRO A 238 -16.20 -12.52 67.67
N VAL A 239 -15.91 -11.27 67.99
CA VAL A 239 -16.90 -10.19 68.07
C VAL A 239 -17.58 -10.06 66.71
N SER A 240 -18.91 -9.94 66.72
CA SER A 240 -19.78 -9.87 65.54
C SER A 240 -19.23 -9.01 64.40
N GLY A 241 -19.12 -9.57 63.19
CA GLY A 241 -18.84 -8.81 61.96
C GLY A 241 -17.47 -9.02 61.32
N LYS A 242 -16.60 -9.88 61.87
CA LYS A 242 -15.37 -10.35 61.19
C LYS A 242 -15.43 -11.87 60.98
N MET A 243 -15.09 -12.32 59.78
CA MET A 243 -14.98 -13.74 59.45
C MET A 243 -14.11 -14.45 60.48
N ALA A 244 -14.60 -15.57 61.00
CA ALA A 244 -13.90 -16.37 61.98
C ALA A 244 -12.59 -16.90 61.37
N ASN A 245 -11.46 -16.57 62.02
CA ASN A 245 -10.12 -17.12 61.83
C ASN A 245 -9.66 -17.37 60.40
N GLU A 246 -8.82 -16.48 59.87
CA GLU A 246 -7.90 -16.80 58.78
C GLU A 246 -7.21 -18.13 59.08
N LEU A 247 -7.41 -19.10 58.18
CA LEU A 247 -6.66 -20.34 58.21
C LEU A 247 -5.17 -20.03 57.99
N LYS A 248 -4.30 -20.73 58.69
CA LYS A 248 -2.85 -20.53 58.57
C LYS A 248 -2.28 -21.42 57.48
N CYS A 249 -1.44 -20.86 56.62
CA CYS A 249 -0.64 -21.61 55.66
C CYS A 249 0.73 -21.93 56.27
N LYS A 250 1.21 -23.15 56.05
CA LYS A 250 2.57 -23.60 56.36
C LYS A 250 3.36 -23.76 55.07
N GLU A 251 4.62 -23.32 55.06
CA GLU A 251 5.53 -23.53 53.93
C GLU A 251 5.81 -25.01 53.70
N CYS A 252 5.79 -25.41 52.42
CA CYS A 252 6.32 -26.70 51.98
C CYS A 252 7.84 -26.75 52.11
N ASP A 253 8.38 -27.96 52.21
CA ASP A 253 9.83 -28.14 52.07
C ASP A 253 10.30 -27.66 50.69
N VAL A 254 11.59 -27.33 50.56
CA VAL A 254 12.14 -26.79 49.30
C VAL A 254 11.99 -27.73 48.11
N THR A 255 11.80 -29.02 48.36
CA THR A 255 11.61 -30.07 47.33
C THR A 255 10.17 -30.50 47.14
N THR A 256 9.22 -29.96 47.92
CA THR A 256 7.80 -30.31 47.81
C THR A 256 6.95 -29.10 47.47
N MET A 257 5.77 -29.35 46.92
CA MET A 257 4.77 -28.34 46.65
C MET A 257 3.37 -28.94 46.77
N SER A 258 2.37 -28.06 46.91
CA SER A 258 0.97 -28.43 46.75
C SER A 258 0.52 -28.13 45.32
N VAL A 259 -0.47 -28.89 44.85
CA VAL A 259 -1.13 -28.77 43.55
C VAL A 259 -1.71 -27.36 43.39
N ASP A 260 -2.31 -26.84 44.45
CA ASP A 260 -3.06 -25.58 44.43
C ASP A 260 -3.05 -24.78 45.75
N GLY A 261 -2.27 -25.19 46.75
CA GLY A 261 -2.28 -24.58 48.09
C GLY A 261 -3.30 -25.18 49.05
N ASN A 262 -4.35 -25.83 48.55
CA ASN A 262 -5.51 -26.21 49.35
C ASN A 262 -5.42 -27.66 49.82
N ASN A 263 -4.22 -28.08 50.18
CA ASN A 263 -3.95 -29.38 50.77
C ASN A 263 -3.41 -29.20 52.18
N TYR A 264 -3.58 -30.20 53.05
CA TYR A 264 -2.98 -30.19 54.39
C TYR A 264 -1.55 -30.73 54.45
N TYR A 265 -1.03 -31.16 53.30
CA TYR A 265 0.36 -31.56 53.09
C TYR A 265 0.80 -31.10 51.70
N CYS A 266 2.08 -31.29 51.38
CA CYS A 266 2.64 -30.97 50.07
C CYS A 266 2.84 -32.29 49.31
N GLU A 267 1.85 -32.66 48.51
CA GLU A 267 1.76 -33.95 47.83
C GLU A 267 2.75 -34.15 46.68
N ILE A 268 3.20 -33.07 46.04
CA ILE A 268 4.09 -33.16 44.88
C ILE A 268 5.54 -33.17 45.36
N ASP A 269 6.18 -34.34 45.28
CA ASP A 269 7.62 -34.48 45.50
C ASP A 269 8.39 -34.19 44.19
N MET A 270 9.18 -33.11 44.21
CA MET A 270 10.01 -32.66 43.09
C MET A 270 11.50 -33.01 43.30
N SER A 271 11.84 -33.79 44.34
CA SER A 271 13.23 -34.05 44.74
C SER A 271 14.09 -34.63 43.61
N GLU A 272 13.54 -35.56 42.81
CA GLU A 272 14.26 -36.16 41.67
C GLU A 272 14.52 -35.13 40.55
N CYS A 273 13.51 -34.30 40.26
CA CYS A 273 13.53 -33.28 39.20
C CYS A 273 14.50 -32.14 39.55
N ILE A 274 14.48 -31.67 40.81
CA ILE A 274 15.33 -30.58 41.29
C ILE A 274 16.81 -30.97 41.25
N LYS A 275 17.16 -32.25 41.47
CA LYS A 275 18.56 -32.74 41.34
C LYS A 275 19.14 -32.53 39.94
N THR A 276 18.30 -32.46 38.90
CA THR A 276 18.75 -32.28 37.51
C THR A 276 18.59 -30.85 37.00
N HIS A 277 18.06 -29.93 37.82
CA HIS A 277 17.79 -28.54 37.45
C HIS A 277 18.36 -27.58 38.50
N ASP A 278 19.60 -27.15 38.29
CA ASP A 278 20.30 -26.25 39.21
C ASP A 278 19.52 -24.94 39.44
N ASN A 279 19.43 -24.54 40.71
CA ASN A 279 18.72 -23.34 41.18
C ASN A 279 17.21 -23.32 40.89
N CYS A 280 16.60 -24.45 40.54
CA CYS A 280 15.17 -24.55 40.35
C CYS A 280 14.40 -24.65 41.67
N ARG A 281 13.32 -23.87 41.83
CA ARG A 281 12.41 -23.91 43.00
C ARG A 281 11.15 -24.73 42.75
N ILE A 282 10.61 -24.71 41.53
CA ILE A 282 9.45 -25.51 41.12
C ILE A 282 9.82 -26.28 39.86
N CYS A 283 9.78 -27.61 39.95
CA CYS A 283 10.19 -28.51 38.89
C CYS A 283 9.06 -29.52 38.62
N LEU A 284 8.38 -29.37 37.49
CA LEU A 284 7.21 -30.18 37.12
C LEU A 284 7.47 -30.86 35.78
N ASN A 285 7.11 -32.13 35.66
CA ASN A 285 7.28 -32.90 34.42
C ASN A 285 8.71 -32.87 33.85
N ASN A 286 9.72 -32.96 34.73
CA ASN A 286 11.14 -32.85 34.37
C ASN A 286 11.52 -31.50 33.72
N LYS A 287 10.84 -30.41 34.09
CA LYS A 287 11.15 -29.05 33.64
C LYS A 287 11.10 -28.05 34.78
N CYS A 288 12.04 -27.12 34.81
CA CYS A 288 11.96 -26.00 35.74
C CYS A 288 10.91 -24.99 35.29
N THR A 289 9.98 -24.65 36.19
CA THR A 289 8.92 -23.66 35.93
C THR A 289 9.05 -22.42 36.80
N LYS A 290 9.82 -22.48 37.88
CA LYS A 290 10.13 -21.32 38.73
C LYS A 290 11.51 -21.46 39.34
N CYS A 291 12.29 -20.41 39.30
CA CYS A 291 13.64 -20.39 39.84
C CYS A 291 13.70 -19.94 41.31
N GLY A 292 14.80 -20.31 41.98
CA GLY A 292 15.12 -19.85 43.32
C GLY A 292 15.50 -18.37 43.35
N SER A 293 15.51 -17.78 44.55
CA SER A 293 15.74 -16.34 44.75
C SER A 293 17.14 -15.85 44.34
N THR A 294 18.14 -16.73 44.33
CA THR A 294 19.53 -16.40 43.97
C THR A 294 19.76 -16.30 42.47
N VAL A 295 19.04 -17.08 41.68
CA VAL A 295 19.18 -17.17 40.21
C VAL A 295 17.76 -17.09 39.61
N PRO A 296 17.10 -15.93 39.67
CA PRO A 296 15.64 -15.86 39.63
C PRO A 296 15.03 -15.96 38.24
N PHE A 297 15.79 -15.78 37.16
CA PHE A 297 15.21 -15.69 35.82
C PHE A 297 15.15 -17.05 35.14
N LEU A 298 13.94 -17.46 34.74
CA LEU A 298 13.73 -18.67 33.95
C LEU A 298 13.97 -18.40 32.45
N GLU A 299 14.82 -19.19 31.82
CA GLU A 299 15.11 -19.17 30.39
C GLU A 299 15.12 -20.60 29.83
N ASN A 300 14.11 -20.97 29.03
CA ASN A 300 13.98 -22.30 28.40
C ASN A 300 14.27 -23.47 29.36
N ASP A 301 13.53 -23.55 30.47
CA ASP A 301 13.65 -24.56 31.53
C ASP A 301 14.94 -24.47 32.40
N LYS A 302 15.76 -23.41 32.24
CA LYS A 302 16.99 -23.17 33.04
C LYS A 302 16.93 -21.87 33.83
N CYS A 303 17.52 -21.87 35.02
CA CYS A 303 17.63 -20.68 35.84
C CYS A 303 18.93 -19.94 35.56
N VAL A 304 18.83 -18.65 35.20
CA VAL A 304 19.97 -17.78 34.87
C VAL A 304 19.95 -16.49 35.69
N SER A 305 21.13 -15.94 35.98
CA SER A 305 21.28 -14.66 36.69
C SER A 305 21.19 -13.45 35.75
N GLN A 306 21.46 -13.69 34.47
CA GLN A 306 21.37 -12.73 33.36
C GLN A 306 20.80 -13.49 32.15
N CYS A 307 19.86 -12.88 31.43
CA CYS A 307 19.35 -13.46 30.20
C CYS A 307 20.42 -13.47 29.10
N THR A 308 20.41 -14.50 28.26
CA THR A 308 21.33 -14.58 27.12
C THR A 308 20.96 -13.59 26.00
N ASP A 309 21.87 -13.39 25.05
CA ASP A 309 21.61 -12.57 23.86
C ASP A 309 20.32 -13.02 23.15
N GLY A 310 19.50 -12.06 22.76
CA GLY A 310 18.17 -12.29 22.19
C GLY A 310 17.04 -12.37 23.22
N TYR A 311 17.33 -12.15 24.51
CA TYR A 311 16.34 -12.10 25.58
C TYR A 311 16.47 -10.81 26.43
N TYR A 312 15.36 -10.40 27.05
CA TYR A 312 15.31 -9.32 28.04
C TYR A 312 14.70 -9.83 29.35
N LYS A 313 14.98 -9.13 30.45
CA LYS A 313 14.52 -9.49 31.79
C LYS A 313 13.12 -8.97 32.03
N ASP A 314 12.17 -9.85 32.30
CA ASP A 314 10.92 -9.49 32.95
C ASP A 314 11.05 -9.74 34.46
N THR A 315 11.24 -8.66 35.22
CA THR A 315 11.37 -8.70 36.67
C THR A 315 10.04 -8.98 37.39
N THR A 316 8.90 -8.79 36.71
CA THR A 316 7.57 -9.03 37.30
C THR A 316 7.32 -10.52 37.43
N ASN A 317 7.58 -11.26 36.36
CA ASN A 317 7.38 -12.70 36.31
C ASN A 317 8.66 -13.51 36.57
N SER A 318 9.80 -12.83 36.74
CA SER A 318 11.12 -13.44 36.91
C SER A 318 11.46 -14.42 35.78
N VAL A 319 11.28 -13.96 34.54
CA VAL A 319 11.49 -14.76 33.31
C VAL A 319 12.34 -13.98 32.30
N CYS A 320 13.11 -14.71 31.49
CA CYS A 320 13.78 -14.15 30.32
C CYS A 320 12.84 -14.25 29.10
N GLU A 321 12.35 -13.10 28.66
CA GLU A 321 11.48 -13.02 27.49
C GLU A 321 12.29 -12.77 26.21
N LYS A 322 11.87 -13.38 25.11
CA LYS A 322 12.60 -13.28 23.84
C LYS A 322 12.39 -11.90 23.22
N CYS A 323 13.47 -11.29 22.76
CA CYS A 323 13.43 -10.11 21.90
C CYS A 323 12.73 -10.43 20.56
N ASP A 324 12.29 -9.39 19.85
CA ASP A 324 11.76 -9.55 18.50
C ASP A 324 12.79 -10.17 17.56
N THR A 325 12.31 -10.91 16.57
CA THR A 325 13.14 -11.61 15.59
C THR A 325 14.16 -10.66 14.94
N GLY A 326 15.42 -11.05 14.93
CA GLY A 326 16.51 -10.26 14.35
C GLY A 326 17.12 -9.21 15.29
N CYS A 327 16.68 -9.13 16.55
CA CYS A 327 17.27 -8.26 17.55
C CYS A 327 18.26 -9.04 18.45
N LYS A 328 19.45 -8.45 18.71
CA LYS A 328 20.46 -9.05 19.59
C LYS A 328 20.24 -8.70 21.06
N ALA A 329 19.92 -7.45 21.37
CA ALA A 329 19.56 -7.04 22.73
C ALA A 329 18.39 -6.06 22.69
N CYS A 330 17.48 -6.19 23.65
CA CYS A 330 16.31 -5.33 23.78
C CYS A 330 16.02 -5.05 25.26
N THR A 331 15.27 -3.98 25.55
CA THR A 331 14.80 -3.69 26.91
C THR A 331 13.41 -4.23 27.19
N GLU A 332 12.61 -4.37 26.12
CA GLU A 332 11.28 -4.97 26.10
C GLU A 332 10.94 -5.32 24.64
N LYS A 333 9.81 -6.02 24.45
CA LYS A 333 9.28 -6.33 23.13
C LYS A 333 9.12 -5.05 22.28
N GLY A 334 9.62 -5.05 21.05
CA GLY A 334 9.59 -3.87 20.16
C GLY A 334 10.69 -2.82 20.39
N LYS A 335 11.50 -2.93 21.44
CA LYS A 335 12.56 -1.95 21.76
C LYS A 335 13.95 -2.55 21.63
N CYS A 336 14.36 -2.82 20.39
CA CYS A 336 15.71 -3.29 20.13
C CYS A 336 16.74 -2.18 20.42
N THR A 337 17.80 -2.54 21.13
CA THR A 337 18.91 -1.66 21.47
C THR A 337 20.20 -2.03 20.75
N SER A 338 20.34 -3.28 20.29
CA SER A 338 21.47 -3.70 19.45
C SER A 338 21.09 -4.80 18.47
N CYS A 339 21.75 -4.79 17.31
CA CYS A 339 21.52 -5.73 16.23
C CYS A 339 22.62 -6.80 16.14
N PRO A 340 22.31 -7.97 15.57
CA PRO A 340 23.31 -8.97 15.22
C PRO A 340 24.39 -8.41 14.30
N GLU A 341 25.54 -9.07 14.26
CA GLU A 341 26.66 -8.65 13.40
C GLU A 341 26.21 -8.52 11.93
N GLY A 342 26.70 -7.49 11.24
CA GLY A 342 26.32 -7.16 9.88
C GLY A 342 24.98 -6.43 9.71
N HIS A 343 24.28 -6.09 10.79
CA HIS A 343 23.00 -5.39 10.74
C HIS A 343 23.05 -4.06 11.52
N LEU A 344 22.23 -3.09 11.12
CA LEU A 344 22.16 -1.73 11.69
C LEU A 344 20.80 -1.49 12.36
N LEU A 345 20.77 -0.65 13.39
CA LEU A 345 19.54 -0.32 14.11
C LEU A 345 18.82 0.88 13.47
N LEU A 346 17.58 0.71 13.02
CA LEU A 346 16.71 1.83 12.65
C LEU A 346 16.29 2.59 13.91
N ASP A 347 16.76 3.82 14.07
CA ASP A 347 16.62 4.57 15.33
C ASP A 347 15.17 4.93 15.68
N ASP A 348 14.32 5.17 14.68
CA ASP A 348 12.93 5.55 14.88
C ASP A 348 12.03 4.35 15.22
N THR A 349 12.22 3.22 14.52
CA THR A 349 11.40 2.01 14.71
C THR A 349 11.96 1.04 15.75
N LYS A 350 13.21 1.23 16.19
CA LYS A 350 13.94 0.32 17.08
C LYS A 350 13.96 -1.12 16.55
N LYS A 351 14.11 -1.27 15.23
CA LYS A 351 14.24 -2.56 14.52
C LYS A 351 15.60 -2.67 13.84
N CYS A 352 16.04 -3.89 13.58
CA CYS A 352 17.27 -4.12 12.83
C CYS A 352 17.01 -4.19 11.33
N THR A 353 17.96 -3.72 10.53
CA THR A 353 17.99 -3.97 9.08
C THR A 353 18.16 -5.46 8.80
N THR A 354 18.01 -5.87 7.54
CA THR A 354 18.30 -7.23 7.06
C THR A 354 19.64 -7.33 6.32
N ASP A 355 20.35 -6.21 6.19
CA ASP A 355 21.64 -6.07 5.48
C ASP A 355 22.51 -5.02 6.18
N ALA A 356 23.79 -4.92 5.79
CA ALA A 356 24.79 -3.99 6.32
C ALA A 356 24.56 -2.53 5.91
N ASN A 357 23.54 -2.26 5.10
CA ASN A 357 23.19 -0.94 4.57
C ASN A 357 21.86 -0.44 5.11
N CYS A 358 21.72 0.88 5.23
CA CYS A 358 20.45 1.50 5.58
C CYS A 358 19.47 1.44 4.39
N PRO A 359 18.17 1.15 4.64
CA PRO A 359 17.16 1.15 3.60
C PRO A 359 16.92 2.57 3.06
N ALA A 360 16.25 2.66 1.90
CA ALA A 360 15.88 3.95 1.31
C ALA A 360 15.08 4.82 2.31
N GLY A 361 15.41 6.11 2.36
CA GLY A 361 14.88 7.07 3.34
C GLY A 361 15.66 7.14 4.65
N TYR A 362 16.82 6.48 4.74
CA TYR A 362 17.71 6.52 5.90
C TYR A 362 19.16 6.75 5.49
N TYR A 363 19.97 7.28 6.41
CA TYR A 363 21.42 7.40 6.28
C TYR A 363 22.13 6.73 7.46
N LYS A 364 23.34 6.22 7.22
CA LYS A 364 24.14 5.54 8.23
C LYS A 364 24.82 6.57 9.14
N ASP A 365 24.58 6.44 10.44
CA ASP A 365 25.27 7.15 11.52
C ASP A 365 25.86 6.12 12.48
N ASN A 366 27.14 5.80 12.31
CA ASN A 366 27.82 4.70 12.99
C ASN A 366 27.12 3.34 12.80
N THR A 367 26.53 2.79 13.86
CA THR A 367 25.78 1.51 13.86
C THR A 367 24.27 1.68 13.69
N ASN A 368 23.81 2.92 13.52
CA ASN A 368 22.39 3.25 13.45
C ASN A 368 22.01 3.80 12.06
N CYS A 369 20.77 3.56 11.66
CA CYS A 369 20.13 4.15 10.49
C CYS A 369 19.21 5.27 10.95
N MET A 370 19.57 6.49 10.60
CA MET A 370 18.84 7.71 10.94
C MET A 370 17.93 8.08 9.78
N LYS A 371 16.65 8.32 10.07
CA LYS A 371 15.66 8.66 9.05
C LYS A 371 15.95 10.03 8.44
N CYS A 372 15.89 10.12 7.11
CA CYS A 372 15.91 11.40 6.41
C CYS A 372 14.73 12.26 6.92
N SER A 373 14.97 13.52 7.30
CA SER A 373 13.88 14.40 7.75
C SER A 373 13.14 15.06 6.59
N ILE A 374 13.70 15.00 5.38
CA ILE A 374 13.10 15.55 4.17
C ILE A 374 12.05 14.57 3.62
N THR A 375 10.81 15.03 3.50
CA THR A 375 9.70 14.30 2.90
C THR A 375 10.04 13.88 1.46
N ASP A 376 9.68 12.63 1.11
CA ASP A 376 9.95 12.02 -0.20
C ASP A 376 11.43 11.88 -0.56
N CYS A 377 12.36 12.00 0.39
CA CYS A 377 13.78 11.74 0.16
C CYS A 377 14.10 10.24 0.19
N GLY A 378 14.71 9.72 -0.88
CA GLY A 378 15.10 8.31 -1.02
C GLY A 378 16.53 8.03 -0.56
N GLU A 379 17.46 8.96 -0.79
CA GLU A 379 18.85 8.89 -0.33
C GLU A 379 19.26 10.25 0.27
N CYS A 380 19.84 10.23 1.47
CA CYS A 380 20.32 11.42 2.17
C CYS A 380 21.68 11.16 2.82
N THR A 381 22.47 12.22 3.02
CA THR A 381 23.77 12.15 3.74
C THR A 381 23.68 12.67 5.17
N SER A 382 22.61 13.39 5.49
CA SER A 382 22.27 13.87 6.82
C SER A 382 20.75 14.04 6.93
N LYS A 383 20.25 14.43 8.12
CA LYS A 383 18.83 14.76 8.31
C LYS A 383 18.30 15.80 7.32
N THR A 384 19.12 16.74 6.87
CA THR A 384 18.71 17.94 6.12
C THR A 384 19.27 18.02 4.69
N VAL A 385 20.00 17.00 4.22
CA VAL A 385 20.59 16.99 2.87
C VAL A 385 20.11 15.76 2.11
N CYS A 386 19.28 15.99 1.10
CA CYS A 386 18.78 14.93 0.21
C CYS A 386 19.61 14.89 -1.07
N THR A 387 20.11 13.71 -1.43
CA THR A 387 20.88 13.48 -2.66
C THR A 387 20.04 12.83 -3.76
N LYS A 388 18.90 12.22 -3.41
CA LYS A 388 17.98 11.62 -4.39
C LYS A 388 16.57 11.53 -3.82
N CYS A 389 15.60 12.04 -4.56
CA CYS A 389 14.20 11.94 -4.17
C CYS A 389 13.57 10.63 -4.65
N THR A 390 12.52 10.21 -3.96
CA THR A 390 11.66 9.10 -4.36
C THR A 390 10.75 9.51 -5.52
N LYS A 391 10.20 8.51 -6.25
CA LYS A 391 9.19 8.71 -7.32
C LYS A 391 9.61 9.62 -8.49
N GLY A 392 10.92 9.85 -8.67
CA GLY A 392 11.43 10.73 -9.72
C GLY A 392 11.25 12.23 -9.43
N ASN A 393 10.95 12.61 -8.18
CA ASN A 393 10.90 14.01 -7.77
C ASN A 393 12.27 14.69 -7.91
N LEU A 394 12.27 16.01 -8.01
CA LEU A 394 13.42 16.86 -8.28
C LEU A 394 13.90 17.56 -7.00
N ILE A 395 15.21 17.74 -6.87
CA ILE A 395 15.84 18.35 -5.71
C ILE A 395 15.89 19.88 -5.89
N LYS A 396 15.36 20.63 -4.93
CA LYS A 396 15.51 22.09 -4.85
C LYS A 396 16.40 22.48 -3.68
N GLY A 397 17.51 23.16 -3.96
CA GLY A 397 18.42 23.71 -2.92
C GLY A 397 18.96 22.66 -1.95
N GLY A 398 19.11 21.40 -2.36
CA GLY A 398 19.63 20.29 -1.54
C GLY A 398 18.74 19.82 -0.38
N SER A 399 17.59 20.46 -0.16
CA SER A 399 16.81 20.32 1.09
C SER A 399 15.32 20.05 0.88
N LYS A 400 14.84 20.01 -0.37
CA LYS A 400 13.43 19.78 -0.68
C LYS A 400 13.25 18.94 -1.95
N CYS A 401 12.31 18.00 -1.92
CA CYS A 401 11.91 17.18 -3.05
C CYS A 401 10.54 17.65 -3.58
N GLU A 402 10.47 18.01 -4.86
CA GLU A 402 9.24 18.51 -5.49
C GLU A 402 8.96 17.76 -6.80
N ALA A 403 7.69 17.50 -7.11
CA ALA A 403 7.32 16.75 -8.32
C ALA A 403 7.68 17.50 -9.62
N ASN A 404 7.64 18.83 -9.59
CA ASN A 404 8.00 19.72 -10.68
C ASN A 404 8.83 20.87 -10.13
N CYS A 405 9.73 21.44 -10.95
CA CYS A 405 10.40 22.67 -10.56
C CYS A 405 9.41 23.83 -10.49
N PRO A 406 9.44 24.63 -9.41
CA PRO A 406 8.56 25.79 -9.26
C PRO A 406 9.00 26.90 -10.23
N ASP A 407 8.14 27.91 -10.40
CA ASP A 407 8.47 29.12 -11.16
C ASP A 407 9.87 29.64 -10.79
N LYS A 408 10.58 30.15 -11.80
CA LYS A 408 12.00 30.53 -11.78
C LYS A 408 13.03 29.39 -11.77
N PHE A 409 12.61 28.12 -11.84
CA PHE A 409 13.55 26.99 -11.93
C PHE A 409 13.20 26.06 -13.10
N TYR A 410 14.20 25.36 -13.63
CA TYR A 410 14.05 24.31 -14.62
C TYR A 410 14.86 23.05 -14.25
N PRO A 411 14.44 21.84 -14.67
CA PRO A 411 15.09 20.60 -14.29
C PRO A 411 16.41 20.36 -15.06
N VAL A 412 17.49 20.08 -14.32
CA VAL A 412 18.78 19.60 -14.86
C VAL A 412 19.26 18.46 -13.98
N ASN A 413 19.48 17.26 -14.54
CA ASN A 413 19.99 16.09 -13.81
C ASN A 413 19.27 15.82 -12.46
N ASN A 414 17.94 15.88 -12.45
CA ASN A 414 17.07 15.74 -11.27
C ASN A 414 17.19 16.86 -10.21
N VAL A 415 17.81 17.99 -10.53
CA VAL A 415 17.94 19.17 -9.67
C VAL A 415 17.27 20.37 -10.33
N CYS A 416 16.52 21.14 -9.55
CA CYS A 416 15.95 22.40 -10.00
C CYS A 416 17.02 23.50 -10.00
N THR A 417 17.34 23.97 -11.20
CA THR A 417 18.35 25.00 -11.47
C THR A 417 17.66 26.33 -11.81
N ASP A 418 18.25 27.46 -11.41
CA ASP A 418 17.66 28.79 -11.63
C ASP A 418 17.50 29.14 -13.12
N CYS A 419 16.36 29.72 -13.48
CA CYS A 419 16.14 30.41 -14.75
C CYS A 419 16.99 31.70 -14.83
N ASP A 420 17.12 32.26 -16.03
CA ASP A 420 17.60 33.63 -16.22
C ASP A 420 16.74 34.61 -15.37
N THR A 421 17.36 35.63 -14.78
CA THR A 421 16.70 36.56 -13.85
C THR A 421 15.53 37.33 -14.48
N THR A 422 15.51 37.43 -15.80
CA THR A 422 14.45 38.09 -16.58
C THR A 422 13.21 37.21 -16.80
N CYS A 423 13.25 35.94 -16.39
CA CYS A 423 12.21 34.95 -16.64
C CYS A 423 11.35 34.62 -15.42
N LYS A 424 10.04 34.44 -15.66
CA LYS A 424 9.13 33.85 -14.67
C LYS A 424 9.09 32.34 -14.78
N LYS A 425 9.03 31.80 -16.01
CA LYS A 425 9.16 30.37 -16.30
C LYS A 425 10.09 30.14 -17.49
N CYS A 426 10.89 29.09 -17.42
CA CYS A 426 11.84 28.71 -18.47
C CYS A 426 11.90 27.19 -18.63
N THR A 427 12.34 26.73 -19.79
CA THR A 427 12.58 25.30 -20.06
C THR A 427 14.05 24.93 -20.00
N GLU A 428 14.93 25.90 -20.25
CA GLU A 428 16.39 25.77 -20.18
C GLU A 428 17.03 27.16 -20.02
N ALA A 429 18.35 27.18 -19.77
CA ALA A 429 19.09 28.43 -19.62
C ALA A 429 18.83 29.40 -20.80
N GLY A 430 18.27 30.57 -20.48
CA GLY A 430 18.01 31.62 -21.47
C GLY A 430 16.80 31.43 -22.38
N LYS A 431 15.97 30.38 -22.20
CA LYS A 431 14.71 30.19 -22.96
C LYS A 431 13.48 30.29 -22.06
N CYS A 432 12.85 31.45 -22.12
CA CYS A 432 11.64 31.78 -21.40
C CYS A 432 10.38 31.23 -22.07
N THR A 433 9.44 30.80 -21.25
CA THR A 433 8.06 30.46 -21.69
C THR A 433 7.04 31.42 -21.11
N GLU A 434 7.34 32.05 -19.97
CA GLU A 434 6.48 33.04 -19.34
C GLU A 434 7.34 34.16 -18.76
N CYS A 435 6.95 35.40 -19.05
CA CYS A 435 7.64 36.59 -18.59
C CYS A 435 6.98 37.18 -17.32
N PRO A 436 7.73 37.92 -16.48
CA PRO A 436 7.17 38.68 -15.37
C PRO A 436 6.07 39.67 -15.82
N ASP A 437 5.21 40.08 -14.88
CA ASP A 437 4.13 41.01 -15.20
C ASP A 437 4.65 42.33 -15.81
N ASN A 438 3.92 42.84 -16.81
CA ASN A 438 4.24 44.03 -17.62
C ASN A 438 5.38 43.87 -18.65
N THR A 439 5.93 42.68 -18.85
CA THR A 439 6.90 42.38 -19.92
C THR A 439 6.32 41.41 -20.96
N PHE A 440 6.91 41.37 -22.16
CA PHE A 440 6.42 40.60 -23.30
C PHE A 440 7.44 39.54 -23.71
N LEU A 441 6.97 38.35 -24.09
CA LEU A 441 7.81 37.29 -24.63
C LEU A 441 8.11 37.57 -26.10
N ILE A 442 9.39 37.69 -26.46
CA ILE A 442 9.83 37.79 -27.84
C ILE A 442 9.85 36.38 -28.43
N GLU A 443 8.93 36.10 -29.36
CA GLU A 443 8.62 34.73 -29.77
C GLU A 443 9.76 33.96 -30.45
N ASP A 444 10.64 34.64 -31.18
CA ASP A 444 11.75 34.03 -31.89
C ASP A 444 12.99 33.79 -31.00
N THR A 445 13.31 34.75 -30.13
CA THR A 445 14.44 34.64 -29.20
C THR A 445 14.11 33.89 -27.91
N LYS A 446 12.81 33.72 -27.61
CA LYS A 446 12.31 33.20 -26.31
C LYS A 446 12.86 33.97 -25.11
N LYS A 447 13.10 35.28 -25.26
CA LYS A 447 13.52 36.17 -24.17
C LYS A 447 12.40 37.12 -23.80
N CYS A 448 12.42 37.61 -22.57
CA CYS A 448 11.50 38.66 -22.13
C CYS A 448 12.05 40.03 -22.47
N THR A 449 11.16 40.96 -22.83
CA THR A 449 11.52 42.38 -22.94
C THR A 449 11.95 42.92 -21.58
N THR A 450 12.96 43.79 -21.55
CA THR A 450 13.39 44.46 -20.30
C THR A 450 12.44 45.61 -19.92
N ASN A 451 11.64 46.07 -20.88
CA ASN A 451 10.69 47.19 -20.75
C ASN A 451 9.28 46.73 -21.20
N SER A 452 8.25 47.55 -20.98
CA SER A 452 6.86 47.26 -21.36
C SER A 452 6.54 47.38 -22.87
N GLU A 453 7.58 47.51 -23.69
CA GLU A 453 7.49 47.73 -25.14
C GLU A 453 8.26 46.66 -25.91
N CYS A 454 7.75 46.32 -27.10
CA CYS A 454 8.46 45.44 -28.03
C CYS A 454 9.63 46.18 -28.69
N PRO A 455 10.77 45.50 -28.94
CA PRO A 455 11.90 46.10 -29.64
C PRO A 455 11.53 46.48 -31.08
N SER A 456 12.30 47.41 -31.67
CA SER A 456 12.08 47.85 -33.07
C SER A 456 12.08 46.67 -34.04
N GLY A 457 11.13 46.67 -34.99
CA GLY A 457 10.92 45.56 -35.93
C GLY A 457 9.99 44.45 -35.40
N TYR A 458 9.38 44.63 -34.23
CA TYR A 458 8.39 43.73 -33.66
C TYR A 458 7.08 44.49 -33.36
N THR A 459 5.97 43.77 -33.44
CA THR A 459 4.64 44.25 -33.06
C THR A 459 4.14 43.54 -31.80
N LYS A 460 3.30 44.25 -31.03
CA LYS A 460 2.85 43.86 -29.69
C LYS A 460 1.50 43.16 -29.75
N ASP A 461 1.47 41.91 -29.30
CA ASP A 461 0.23 41.19 -29.01
C ASP A 461 -0.06 41.28 -27.52
N THR A 462 -0.90 42.25 -27.17
CA THR A 462 -1.33 42.49 -25.78
C THR A 462 -2.19 41.35 -25.23
N ALA A 463 -2.94 40.63 -26.09
CA ALA A 463 -3.81 39.54 -25.66
C ALA A 463 -2.99 38.34 -25.18
N ASN A 464 -1.91 38.01 -25.88
CA ASN A 464 -1.04 36.88 -25.53
C ASN A 464 0.26 37.26 -24.82
N LYS A 465 0.46 38.56 -24.51
CA LYS A 465 1.70 39.12 -23.93
C LYS A 465 2.96 38.74 -24.73
N LYS A 466 2.89 38.81 -26.06
CA LYS A 466 3.97 38.41 -26.98
C LYS A 466 4.40 39.54 -27.92
N CYS A 467 5.64 39.48 -28.38
CA CYS A 467 6.17 40.29 -29.47
C CYS A 467 6.41 39.41 -30.69
N PHE A 468 5.82 39.78 -31.83
CA PHE A 468 6.01 39.10 -33.11
C PHE A 468 6.87 39.93 -34.04
N ARG A 469 7.79 39.29 -34.76
CA ARG A 469 8.65 39.98 -35.72
C ARG A 469 7.83 40.40 -36.94
N CYS A 470 7.95 41.67 -37.34
CA CYS A 470 7.40 42.15 -38.60
C CYS A 470 8.10 41.46 -39.79
N ASP A 471 7.42 41.35 -40.93
CA ASP A 471 8.09 41.00 -42.18
C ASP A 471 9.26 41.96 -42.45
N VAL A 472 10.35 41.44 -43.03
CA VAL A 472 11.58 42.22 -43.26
C VAL A 472 11.36 43.45 -44.14
N SER A 473 10.32 43.44 -44.98
CA SER A 473 9.92 44.57 -45.82
C SER A 473 9.19 45.68 -45.04
N CYS A 474 8.66 45.40 -43.85
CA CYS A 474 7.98 46.37 -43.01
C CYS A 474 8.95 47.01 -41.99
N LYS A 475 8.84 48.33 -41.80
CA LYS A 475 9.47 49.05 -40.67
C LYS A 475 8.57 49.02 -39.43
N THR A 476 7.27 49.23 -39.63
CA THR A 476 6.22 48.99 -38.62
C THR A 476 5.11 48.18 -39.25
N CYS A 477 4.50 47.30 -38.45
CA CYS A 477 3.46 46.40 -38.93
C CYS A 477 2.34 46.27 -37.90
N LYS A 478 1.11 46.14 -38.41
CA LYS A 478 -0.08 45.90 -37.59
C LYS A 478 -0.12 44.45 -37.11
N ASP A 479 0.28 43.53 -37.99
CA ASP A 479 0.48 42.12 -37.76
C ASP A 479 1.64 41.63 -38.63
N SER A 480 1.99 40.34 -38.58
CA SER A 480 3.15 39.80 -39.30
C SER A 480 3.10 39.98 -40.83
N ASN A 481 1.93 40.23 -41.42
CA ASN A 481 1.72 40.28 -42.87
C ASN A 481 1.20 41.64 -43.39
N THR A 482 0.80 42.54 -42.49
CA THR A 482 0.22 43.85 -42.83
C THR A 482 1.19 44.95 -42.40
N CYS A 483 1.87 45.58 -43.36
CA CYS A 483 2.77 46.69 -43.08
C CYS A 483 1.97 47.99 -42.87
N GLU A 484 2.40 48.79 -41.90
CA GLU A 484 1.93 50.18 -41.74
C GLU A 484 2.92 51.14 -42.38
N THR A 485 4.22 50.85 -42.26
CA THR A 485 5.29 51.58 -42.95
C THR A 485 6.31 50.61 -43.50
N CYS A 486 6.93 50.98 -44.63
CA CYS A 486 7.94 50.14 -45.27
C CYS A 486 9.36 50.45 -44.77
N ALA A 487 10.22 49.43 -44.78
CA ALA A 487 11.66 49.59 -44.60
C ALA A 487 12.28 50.45 -45.71
N GLU A 488 13.51 50.93 -45.51
CA GLU A 488 14.20 51.71 -46.56
C GLU A 488 14.34 50.90 -47.86
N ASN A 489 14.12 51.56 -49.00
CA ASN A 489 14.10 50.98 -50.36
C ASN A 489 12.88 50.10 -50.72
N TYR A 490 11.85 50.08 -49.87
CA TYR A 490 10.56 49.46 -50.18
C TYR A 490 9.48 50.50 -50.45
N LEU A 491 8.56 50.17 -51.35
CA LEU A 491 7.41 50.97 -51.76
C LEU A 491 6.14 50.39 -51.14
N PHE A 492 5.28 51.24 -50.61
CA PHE A 492 4.02 50.82 -49.98
C PHE A 492 2.92 50.64 -51.02
N VAL A 493 2.32 49.45 -51.11
CA VAL A 493 1.17 49.20 -51.98
C VAL A 493 -0.11 49.47 -51.20
N GLU A 494 -0.78 50.58 -51.52
CA GLU A 494 -1.85 51.16 -50.71
C GLU A 494 -3.03 50.20 -50.48
N TYR A 495 -3.38 49.39 -51.49
CA TYR A 495 -4.52 48.48 -51.43
C TYR A 495 -4.21 47.20 -50.67
N THR A 496 -3.06 46.58 -50.93
CA THR A 496 -2.67 45.31 -50.29
C THR A 496 -2.02 45.52 -48.92
N LYS A 497 -1.66 46.75 -48.56
CA LYS A 497 -0.93 47.11 -47.33
C LYS A 497 0.40 46.35 -47.19
N LYS A 498 1.02 46.02 -48.34
CA LYS A 498 2.30 45.31 -48.43
C LYS A 498 3.40 46.23 -48.94
N CYS A 499 4.64 45.86 -48.66
CA CYS A 499 5.82 46.56 -49.12
C CYS A 499 6.49 45.76 -50.25
N VAL A 500 6.72 46.40 -51.38
CA VAL A 500 7.38 45.79 -52.55
C VAL A 500 8.72 46.48 -52.80
N LYS A 501 9.68 45.71 -53.29
CA LYS A 501 11.04 46.21 -53.49
C LYS A 501 11.19 46.86 -54.86
N ASP A 502 11.85 48.01 -54.92
CA ASP A 502 12.32 48.73 -56.11
C ASP A 502 11.25 49.26 -57.09
N LYS A 503 10.24 48.47 -57.48
CA LYS A 503 9.22 48.84 -58.47
C LYS A 503 7.82 48.44 -58.03
N CYS A 504 6.82 49.23 -58.46
CA CYS A 504 5.42 48.88 -58.27
C CYS A 504 5.04 47.66 -59.13
N PRO A 505 4.17 46.77 -58.63
CA PRO A 505 3.65 45.65 -59.39
C PRO A 505 2.78 46.12 -60.57
N GLU A 506 2.49 45.22 -61.52
CA GLU A 506 1.56 45.48 -62.62
C GLU A 506 0.22 46.04 -62.09
N ASN A 507 -0.41 46.93 -62.87
CA ASN A 507 -1.61 47.70 -62.50
C ASN A 507 -1.39 48.81 -61.45
N TYR A 508 -0.15 49.09 -61.03
CA TYR A 508 0.17 50.20 -60.13
C TYR A 508 1.31 51.07 -60.66
N PHE A 509 1.30 52.35 -60.29
CA PHE A 509 2.36 53.31 -60.59
C PHE A 509 2.87 53.99 -59.29
N PRO A 510 4.15 54.35 -59.23
CA PRO A 510 4.74 54.96 -58.04
C PRO A 510 4.38 56.45 -57.90
N VAL A 511 3.97 56.85 -56.70
CA VAL A 511 3.78 58.24 -56.24
C VAL A 511 4.33 58.35 -54.82
N ASP A 512 5.38 59.15 -54.61
CA ASP A 512 5.98 59.42 -53.28
C ASP A 512 6.16 58.17 -52.41
N LYS A 513 6.89 57.17 -52.95
CA LYS A 513 7.13 55.84 -52.34
C LYS A 513 5.89 54.96 -52.10
N THR A 514 4.74 55.34 -52.66
CA THR A 514 3.49 54.57 -52.60
C THR A 514 3.05 54.14 -53.99
N CYS A 515 2.67 52.88 -54.15
CA CYS A 515 2.13 52.34 -55.39
C CYS A 515 0.61 52.57 -55.43
N LYS A 516 0.15 53.43 -56.35
CA LYS A 516 -1.26 53.75 -56.60
C LYS A 516 -1.77 53.01 -57.83
N ALA A 517 -3.04 52.64 -57.84
CA ALA A 517 -3.62 51.83 -58.93
C ALA A 517 -3.74 52.62 -60.24
N CYS A 518 -3.45 51.97 -61.37
CA CYS A 518 -3.76 52.44 -62.72
C CYS A 518 -5.28 52.50 -62.96
N MET A 519 -5.71 53.20 -64.02
CA MET A 519 -7.11 53.13 -64.47
C MET A 519 -7.56 51.69 -64.76
N SER A 520 -8.87 51.47 -64.65
CA SER A 520 -9.48 50.16 -64.90
C SER A 520 -9.11 49.62 -66.28
N GLY A 521 -8.73 48.34 -66.34
CA GLY A 521 -8.31 47.67 -67.58
C GLY A 521 -6.87 47.95 -68.01
N CYS A 522 -6.13 48.83 -67.30
CA CYS A 522 -4.75 49.15 -67.64
C CYS A 522 -3.73 48.29 -66.88
N LYS A 523 -2.84 47.63 -67.64
CA LYS A 523 -1.74 46.81 -67.12
C LYS A 523 -0.52 47.66 -66.74
N THR A 524 -0.14 48.59 -67.61
CA THR A 524 1.05 49.45 -67.42
C THR A 524 0.67 50.91 -67.61
N CYS A 525 0.86 51.72 -66.57
CA CYS A 525 0.61 53.15 -66.60
C CYS A 525 1.74 53.93 -65.92
N THR A 526 1.99 55.16 -66.37
CA THR A 526 2.94 56.08 -65.71
C THR A 526 2.23 57.06 -64.77
N LYS A 527 0.94 57.30 -65.02
CA LYS A 527 0.00 58.11 -64.24
C LYS A 527 -1.37 57.45 -64.32
N ALA A 528 -2.30 57.86 -63.46
CA ALA A 528 -3.63 57.24 -63.35
C ALA A 528 -4.36 57.04 -64.70
N ASN A 529 -4.26 57.99 -65.64
CA ASN A 529 -5.03 58.01 -66.89
C ASN A 529 -4.20 57.80 -68.17
N ASP A 530 -2.93 57.42 -68.06
CA ASP A 530 -2.03 57.24 -69.21
C ASP A 530 -1.67 55.76 -69.34
N CYS A 531 -2.53 55.01 -70.03
CA CYS A 531 -2.31 53.59 -70.22
C CYS A 531 -1.44 53.33 -71.45
N SER A 532 -0.42 52.49 -71.27
CA SER A 532 0.50 52.07 -72.33
C SER A 532 0.32 50.61 -72.74
N ALA A 533 -0.31 49.80 -71.90
CA ALA A 533 -0.63 48.41 -72.19
C ALA A 533 -1.87 47.98 -71.41
N CYS A 534 -2.79 47.30 -72.08
CA CYS A 534 -4.01 46.80 -71.46
C CYS A 534 -3.81 45.45 -70.78
N ILE A 535 -4.65 45.14 -69.80
CA ILE A 535 -4.74 43.78 -69.26
C ILE A 535 -5.26 42.83 -70.35
N THR A 536 -4.97 41.53 -70.21
CA THR A 536 -5.42 40.50 -71.17
C THR A 536 -6.94 40.57 -71.38
N GLY A 537 -7.37 40.60 -72.64
CA GLY A 537 -8.79 40.64 -73.04
C GLY A 537 -9.37 42.03 -73.30
N LYS A 538 -8.62 43.11 -73.05
CA LYS A 538 -8.99 44.49 -73.42
C LYS A 538 -8.22 44.95 -74.67
N LEU A 539 -8.82 45.84 -75.46
CA LEU A 539 -8.24 46.42 -76.66
C LEU A 539 -7.69 47.82 -76.37
N PHE A 540 -6.48 48.12 -76.86
CA PHE A 540 -5.87 49.44 -76.79
C PHE A 540 -6.34 50.30 -77.95
N GLU A 541 -6.98 51.43 -77.66
CA GLU A 541 -7.36 52.42 -78.68
C GLU A 541 -6.19 53.35 -78.99
N GLU A 542 -5.67 53.25 -80.22
CA GLU A 542 -4.51 54.01 -80.64
C GLU A 542 -4.81 55.51 -80.65
N GLY A 543 -4.06 56.29 -79.85
CA GLY A 543 -4.23 57.73 -79.71
C GLY A 543 -5.13 58.20 -78.57
N THR A 544 -5.89 57.32 -77.91
CA THR A 544 -6.74 57.68 -76.75
C THR A 544 -6.13 57.33 -75.39
N MET A 545 -5.11 56.44 -75.37
CA MET A 545 -4.47 55.91 -74.16
C MET A 545 -5.44 55.15 -73.25
N LYS A 546 -6.54 54.62 -73.80
CA LYS A 546 -7.59 53.88 -73.08
C LYS A 546 -7.61 52.40 -73.47
N CYS A 547 -8.09 51.60 -72.53
CA CYS A 547 -8.34 50.17 -72.70
C CYS A 547 -9.85 49.92 -72.68
N VAL A 548 -10.39 49.44 -73.79
CA VAL A 548 -11.83 49.24 -73.98
C VAL A 548 -12.16 47.76 -74.22
N ASP A 549 -13.42 47.39 -74.04
CA ASP A 549 -13.90 46.03 -74.36
C ASP A 549 -14.09 45.81 -75.86
N ASN A 550 -14.55 46.83 -76.58
CA ASN A 550 -14.76 46.83 -78.03
C ASN A 550 -14.36 48.19 -78.61
N CYS A 551 -13.90 48.24 -79.86
CA CYS A 551 -13.53 49.50 -80.51
C CYS A 551 -14.74 50.43 -80.65
N GLU A 552 -14.63 51.67 -80.18
CA GLU A 552 -15.69 52.67 -80.29
C GLU A 552 -15.83 53.22 -81.73
N LEU A 553 -16.89 53.99 -82.00
CA LEU A 553 -17.14 54.60 -83.31
C LEU A 553 -15.94 55.44 -83.77
N GLY A 554 -15.63 55.38 -85.07
CA GLY A 554 -14.41 55.98 -85.64
C GLY A 554 -13.15 55.13 -85.50
N PHE A 555 -13.22 53.94 -84.88
CA PHE A 555 -12.13 52.96 -84.81
C PHE A 555 -12.60 51.59 -85.33
N PHE A 556 -11.65 50.77 -85.78
CA PHE A 556 -11.87 49.38 -86.18
C PHE A 556 -10.86 48.45 -85.51
N LYS A 557 -11.27 47.20 -85.29
CA LYS A 557 -10.40 46.20 -84.69
C LYS A 557 -9.33 45.76 -85.70
N LYS A 558 -8.08 46.14 -85.48
CA LYS A 558 -6.95 45.71 -86.30
C LYS A 558 -6.52 44.29 -85.98
N ASN A 559 -6.46 43.96 -84.69
CA ASN A 559 -6.09 42.66 -84.16
C ASN A 559 -6.75 42.46 -82.78
N ASP A 560 -6.42 41.36 -82.10
CA ASP A 560 -6.99 41.04 -80.78
C ASP A 560 -6.49 41.93 -79.62
N THR A 561 -5.64 42.93 -79.88
CA THR A 561 -5.08 43.82 -78.86
C THR A 561 -5.26 45.31 -79.15
N ASN A 562 -5.62 45.71 -80.38
CA ASN A 562 -5.60 47.10 -80.82
C ASN A 562 -6.82 47.49 -81.66
N CYS A 563 -7.26 48.71 -81.44
CA CYS A 563 -8.22 49.45 -82.27
C CYS A 563 -7.48 50.57 -83.00
N ASP A 564 -7.51 50.55 -84.34
CA ASP A 564 -6.93 51.59 -85.18
C ASP A 564 -8.04 52.55 -85.64
N LYS A 565 -7.67 53.82 -85.88
CA LYS A 565 -8.62 54.85 -86.31
C LYS A 565 -9.04 54.64 -87.76
N CYS A 566 -10.32 54.83 -88.05
CA CYS A 566 -10.84 54.85 -89.43
C CYS A 566 -10.23 56.00 -90.25
N SER A 567 -10.26 55.85 -91.58
CA SER A 567 -9.82 56.92 -92.51
C SER A 567 -10.58 58.23 -92.27
N GLU A 568 -9.99 59.33 -92.74
CA GLU A 568 -10.58 60.67 -92.60
C GLU A 568 -12.01 60.71 -93.17
N ASN A 569 -12.91 61.39 -92.45
CA ASN A 569 -14.34 61.50 -92.75
C ASN A 569 -15.12 60.16 -92.75
N CYS A 570 -14.56 59.11 -92.15
CA CYS A 570 -15.24 57.84 -91.97
C CYS A 570 -15.71 57.61 -90.52
N GLU A 571 -17.01 57.46 -90.31
CA GLU A 571 -17.63 57.20 -89.00
C GLU A 571 -17.58 55.72 -88.62
N LYS A 572 -17.69 54.83 -89.61
CA LYS A 572 -17.61 53.38 -89.44
C LYS A 572 -16.84 52.74 -90.58
N CYS A 573 -15.81 51.99 -90.23
CA CYS A 573 -15.00 51.24 -91.17
C CYS A 573 -14.78 49.82 -90.65
N SER A 574 -14.65 48.87 -91.57
CA SER A 574 -14.26 47.50 -91.25
C SER A 574 -12.74 47.30 -91.43
N VAL A 575 -12.11 48.11 -92.26
CA VAL A 575 -10.66 48.20 -92.51
C VAL A 575 -10.30 49.64 -92.89
N LEU A 576 -9.03 50.03 -92.76
CA LEU A 576 -8.57 51.41 -92.94
C LEU A 576 -9.05 52.04 -94.27
N GLU A 577 -9.00 51.33 -95.39
CA GLU A 577 -9.29 51.88 -96.72
C GLU A 577 -10.77 51.86 -97.14
N ILE A 578 -11.64 51.19 -96.37
CA ILE A 578 -13.05 51.01 -96.70
C ILE A 578 -13.90 51.70 -95.65
N CYS A 579 -14.67 52.70 -96.08
CA CYS A 579 -15.67 53.29 -95.23
C CYS A 579 -17.05 52.69 -95.47
N ASP A 580 -17.65 52.15 -94.40
CA ASP A 580 -19.00 51.61 -94.41
C ASP A 580 -20.04 52.73 -94.22
N LYS A 581 -19.67 53.80 -93.49
CA LYS A 581 -20.52 54.97 -93.25
C LYS A 581 -19.69 56.23 -93.10
N CYS A 582 -19.92 57.21 -93.97
CA CYS A 582 -19.29 58.52 -93.89
C CYS A 582 -19.82 59.31 -92.69
N VAL A 583 -18.98 60.20 -92.15
CA VAL A 583 -19.44 61.22 -91.20
C VAL A 583 -20.49 62.12 -91.86
N ASP A 584 -21.37 62.69 -91.07
CA ASP A 584 -22.45 63.55 -91.56
C ASP A 584 -21.88 64.73 -92.37
N GLY A 585 -22.38 64.94 -93.59
CA GLY A 585 -21.89 65.95 -94.53
C GLY A 585 -20.81 65.49 -95.54
N ALA A 586 -20.25 64.29 -95.42
CA ALA A 586 -19.34 63.72 -96.43
C ALA A 586 -20.08 62.79 -97.42
N LEU A 587 -19.59 62.71 -98.66
CA LEU A 587 -20.20 61.98 -99.77
C LEU A 587 -19.48 60.65 -100.02
N MET A 588 -20.24 59.58 -100.29
CA MET A 588 -19.67 58.28 -100.62
C MET A 588 -19.25 58.21 -102.09
N SER A 589 -17.98 57.90 -102.36
CA SER A 589 -17.45 57.64 -103.70
C SER A 589 -16.56 56.38 -103.66
N GLU A 590 -16.96 55.34 -104.39
CA GLU A 590 -16.21 54.07 -104.50
C GLU A 590 -15.69 53.51 -103.14
N LYS A 591 -16.55 53.52 -102.10
CA LYS A 591 -16.27 53.07 -100.71
C LYS A 591 -15.31 53.95 -99.89
N LYS A 592 -15.05 55.18 -100.35
CA LYS A 592 -14.36 56.23 -99.59
C LYS A 592 -15.27 57.43 -99.38
N CYS A 593 -15.02 58.18 -98.32
CA CYS A 593 -15.76 59.39 -98.01
C CYS A 593 -14.97 60.61 -98.49
N VAL A 594 -15.59 61.40 -99.35
CA VAL A 594 -15.01 62.60 -99.95
C VAL A 594 -15.92 63.79 -99.68
N ASN A 595 -15.35 64.99 -99.54
CA ASN A 595 -16.15 66.19 -99.29
C ASN A 595 -16.83 66.75 -100.55
N MET A 596 -16.36 66.37 -101.75
CA MET A 596 -16.90 66.78 -103.05
C MET A 596 -16.76 65.64 -104.06
N CYS A 597 -17.72 65.50 -104.99
CA CYS A 597 -17.66 64.45 -106.01
C CYS A 597 -16.54 64.68 -107.04
N PRO A 598 -15.74 63.66 -107.38
CA PRO A 598 -14.65 63.77 -108.35
C PRO A 598 -15.16 64.02 -109.78
N GLU A 599 -14.30 64.54 -110.67
CA GLU A 599 -14.65 64.86 -112.05
C GLU A 599 -15.31 63.68 -112.79
N GLY A 600 -16.36 63.97 -113.57
CA GLY A 600 -17.14 62.96 -114.28
C GLY A 600 -18.19 62.24 -113.42
N THR A 601 -18.39 62.68 -112.17
CA THR A 601 -19.48 62.24 -111.29
C THR A 601 -20.26 63.42 -110.73
N PHE A 602 -21.51 63.19 -110.30
CA PHE A 602 -22.36 64.20 -109.67
C PHE A 602 -22.96 63.65 -108.37
N GLU A 603 -23.34 64.56 -107.47
CA GLU A 603 -23.98 64.16 -106.22
C GLU A 603 -25.44 63.77 -106.46
N LYS A 604 -25.80 62.58 -105.98
CA LYS A 604 -27.18 62.15 -105.87
C LYS A 604 -27.38 61.43 -104.55
N THR A 605 -28.23 62.00 -103.69
CA THR A 605 -28.60 61.41 -102.38
C THR A 605 -27.39 60.99 -101.52
N GLY A 606 -26.37 61.86 -101.39
CA GLY A 606 -25.19 61.59 -100.54
C GLY A 606 -24.14 60.64 -101.15
N VAL A 607 -24.31 60.25 -102.42
CA VAL A 607 -23.39 59.36 -103.16
C VAL A 607 -22.98 60.04 -104.47
N CYS A 608 -21.74 59.84 -104.89
CA CYS A 608 -21.26 60.32 -106.19
C CYS A 608 -21.57 59.29 -107.29
N GLU A 609 -22.49 59.62 -108.20
CA GLU A 609 -22.87 58.79 -109.35
C GLU A 609 -22.18 59.28 -110.63
N LYS A 610 -21.87 58.36 -111.56
CA LYS A 610 -21.24 58.71 -112.85
C LYS A 610 -22.18 59.50 -113.76
N CYS A 611 -21.65 60.52 -114.41
CA CYS A 611 -22.34 61.23 -115.50
C CYS A 611 -22.65 60.28 -116.66
N LYS A 612 -23.78 60.50 -117.36
CA LYS A 612 -24.10 59.80 -118.62
C LYS A 612 -23.21 60.30 -119.76
N ASP A 613 -23.28 59.63 -120.91
CA ASP A 613 -22.55 60.07 -122.10
C ASP A 613 -23.00 61.49 -122.50
N LYS A 614 -22.05 62.36 -122.83
CA LYS A 614 -22.30 63.77 -123.14
C LYS A 614 -23.27 63.95 -124.32
N SER A 615 -23.34 62.98 -125.24
CA SER A 615 -24.28 63.03 -126.37
C SER A 615 -25.75 62.86 -125.95
N GLU A 616 -26.03 62.38 -124.75
CA GLU A 616 -27.40 62.14 -124.25
C GLU A 616 -28.05 63.39 -123.64
N TYR A 617 -27.25 64.43 -123.33
CA TYR A 617 -27.76 65.66 -122.74
C TYR A 617 -28.27 66.63 -123.81
N LYS A 618 -29.53 67.07 -123.70
CA LYS A 618 -30.09 68.11 -124.57
C LYS A 618 -29.64 69.49 -124.09
N THR A 619 -29.05 70.30 -124.99
CA THR A 619 -28.74 71.71 -124.73
C THR A 619 -29.82 72.63 -125.31
N PRO A 620 -30.28 73.67 -124.59
CA PRO A 620 -29.87 74.10 -123.25
C PRO A 620 -30.31 73.14 -122.14
N CYS A 621 -29.46 72.95 -121.12
CA CYS A 621 -29.71 72.03 -119.99
C CYS A 621 -30.96 72.40 -119.18
N THR A 622 -31.67 71.39 -118.69
CA THR A 622 -32.90 71.56 -117.87
C THR A 622 -32.81 70.99 -116.46
N ASP A 623 -31.70 70.35 -116.08
CA ASP A 623 -31.48 69.81 -114.73
C ASP A 623 -30.01 69.93 -114.27
N LYS A 624 -29.79 69.74 -112.96
CA LYS A 624 -28.47 69.82 -112.30
C LYS A 624 -27.47 68.78 -112.80
N GLU A 625 -27.96 67.59 -113.19
CA GLU A 625 -27.10 66.53 -113.74
C GLU A 625 -26.48 67.02 -115.06
N CYS A 626 -27.29 67.59 -115.96
CA CYS A 626 -26.84 68.19 -117.21
C CYS A 626 -25.89 69.38 -116.99
N GLU A 627 -26.21 70.30 -116.07
CA GLU A 627 -25.34 71.45 -115.78
C GLU A 627 -23.94 71.04 -115.31
N MET A 628 -23.84 70.05 -114.41
CA MET A 628 -22.55 69.59 -113.88
C MET A 628 -21.77 68.71 -114.87
N CYS A 629 -22.46 67.88 -115.66
CA CYS A 629 -21.84 66.88 -116.52
C CYS A 629 -21.52 67.38 -117.95
N THR A 630 -22.11 68.49 -118.42
CA THR A 630 -21.85 69.05 -119.76
C THR A 630 -20.87 70.22 -119.79
N ALA A 631 -20.64 70.90 -118.66
CA ALA A 631 -19.66 71.97 -118.56
C ALA A 631 -18.22 71.40 -118.61
N SER A 632 -17.57 71.42 -119.77
CA SER A 632 -16.12 71.18 -119.86
C SER A 632 -15.35 72.44 -119.46
N GLY A 633 -14.75 72.39 -118.27
CA GLY A 633 -13.56 73.13 -117.82
C GLY A 633 -13.49 74.64 -118.09
N ALA A 634 -13.97 75.46 -117.15
CA ALA A 634 -13.43 76.80 -116.83
C ALA A 634 -14.24 77.49 -115.71
N PHE A 635 -14.03 77.09 -114.45
CA PHE A 635 -14.15 78.03 -113.32
C PHE A 635 -13.03 77.73 -112.32
N ALA A 636 -11.85 78.21 -112.72
CA ALA A 636 -10.75 78.43 -111.81
C ALA A 636 -11.14 79.46 -110.75
N THR A 637 -10.68 79.20 -109.52
CA THR A 637 -10.10 80.18 -108.59
C THR A 637 -10.86 81.48 -108.34
N LEU A 638 -11.57 81.59 -107.22
CA LEU A 638 -11.64 82.79 -106.37
C LEU A 638 -12.50 82.49 -105.13
N ILE A 639 -11.87 82.00 -104.06
CA ILE A 639 -12.00 82.45 -102.65
C ILE A 639 -10.83 81.77 -101.93
N MET A 640 -9.72 82.49 -101.87
CA MET A 640 -8.68 82.31 -100.87
C MET A 640 -8.88 83.38 -99.78
N PHE A 641 -8.47 83.03 -98.56
CA PHE A 641 -8.17 83.91 -97.41
C PHE A 641 -9.32 84.47 -96.56
N ALA A 642 -9.60 83.77 -95.46
CA ALA A 642 -9.61 84.22 -94.05
C ALA A 642 -10.29 83.08 -93.26
N VAL A 643 -9.68 82.34 -92.33
CA VAL A 643 -8.97 82.78 -91.13
C VAL A 643 -8.04 81.64 -90.70
N ALA A 644 -6.73 81.87 -90.76
CA ALA A 644 -5.80 81.32 -89.78
C ALA A 644 -5.38 82.48 -88.89
N LEU A 645 -5.30 82.22 -87.58
CA LEU A 645 -4.89 83.13 -86.49
C LEU A 645 -6.00 84.01 -85.87
N PHE A 646 -6.82 83.40 -85.02
CA PHE A 646 -6.95 83.90 -83.64
C PHE A 646 -6.11 82.96 -82.76
N VAL A 647 -4.99 83.48 -82.28
CA VAL A 647 -4.07 82.82 -81.33
C VAL A 647 -4.44 83.30 -79.93
N MET A 648 -4.36 82.37 -78.96
CA MET A 648 -4.43 82.55 -77.50
C MET A 648 -5.80 82.95 -76.91
N PHE A 649 -6.56 81.93 -76.48
CA PHE A 649 -6.86 81.68 -75.06
C PHE A 649 -7.07 80.18 -74.83
#